data_AF-A0A9Q0GPS5-F1
#
_entry.id   AF-A0A9Q0GPS5-F1
#
_cell.length_a   1.000
_cell.length_b   1.000
_cell.length_c   1.000
_cell.angle_alpha   90.00
_cell.angle_beta   90.00
_cell.angle_gamma   90.00
#
_symmetry.space_group_name_H-M   'P 1'
#
loop_
_entity.id
_entity.type
_entity.pdbx_description
1 polymer ?
#
loop_
_entity_poly.entity_id
_entity_poly.type
_entity_poly.pdbx_seq_one_letter_code
_entity_poly.pdbx_strand_id
1 'polypeptide(L)'
;MAAVLISTGEEEYYIGHQVTPIACDAVLKARNWAKKASQSREVGRRGVALSDCVKLYNDTNDRLQSLLSPHGYEDGQTWLTGALTSHRTCLDALNDTTASLVPQPLHNLTLLLSQALASYVLQSQNKDREQPRLHVEANRGILVSWDASKSRADFIVAKDGSSHYQTINQAVAALTQMGANRPQRVIIYVKAGVYRENVVIGRRTTKVMLVGDGIDTTIITGNRNVPDGSTTYSSATFAAEKERKRAFFFRSWQTLNCYRVSKSSYDRKIGSMDGDSNVHAYSSCARCGKPAQLQCPKCVELKLPREGSAFCTQDCFKASWSSHKSVHLKAKLSTVSACTPEEQISTLLNQGWLYCLKKGQARTANLPHFDWTGTLRPYPISKRHTVHAHIEKPDWEIDGIPKIEPNSDLQHVVEIKTPEQIERMRETCRLAREVLDAAARVIRPGVTTDEIDEVVHEATVAAGAYPSPLNYHFFPKSCCTSVNEVICHGIPDARRLEDGDIVNVDVSVYYKGVHGDLNETFFVGNVDEASEHLVRSTYECLEKAISIVKPGVRFREVGEVINRHASMSGLSVVKSYCGHGIGELFHCAPNIPHYGKNKAVGVMKAGQTFTIEPMINAGVWRDRMWPDGWTDVTADGKRSAQFEHTLLVTETGVEVLTGRLPSSPNVFPWLNALTSSG
;
A
#
# COMPACT_ATOMS: atom_id res chain seq x y z
N MET A 1 -11.96 -15.26 -14.65
CA MET A 1 -12.88 -14.94 -15.77
C MET A 1 -13.02 -13.43 -15.79
N ALA A 2 -12.29 -12.74 -16.67
CA ALA A 2 -12.73 -12.28 -18.01
C ALA A 2 -13.84 -11.19 -17.89
N ALA A 3 -13.75 -9.99 -18.47
CA ALA A 3 -13.04 -9.55 -19.66
C ALA A 3 -12.68 -8.04 -19.60
N VAL A 4 -11.64 -7.66 -20.32
CA VAL A 4 -11.39 -6.31 -20.83
C VAL A 4 -12.06 -6.22 -22.19
N LEU A 5 -12.78 -5.13 -22.45
CA LEU A 5 -13.08 -4.64 -23.80
C LEU A 5 -12.98 -3.11 -23.75
N ILE A 6 -12.02 -2.56 -24.50
CA ILE A 6 -11.97 -1.14 -24.85
C ILE A 6 -12.69 -1.03 -26.19
N SER A 7 -13.83 -0.35 -26.24
CA SER A 7 -14.40 0.16 -27.49
C SER A 7 -15.30 1.36 -27.21
N THR A 8 -15.21 2.33 -28.10
CA THR A 8 -16.04 3.52 -28.22
C THR A 8 -17.51 3.15 -28.42
N GLY A 9 -18.41 3.74 -27.63
CA GLY A 9 -19.84 3.81 -27.93
C GLY A 9 -20.69 2.62 -27.46
N GLU A 10 -21.73 2.93 -26.69
CA GLU A 10 -22.99 2.17 -26.50
C GLU A 10 -23.02 0.82 -25.77
N GLU A 11 -21.91 0.10 -25.50
CA GLU A 11 -21.99 -1.24 -24.83
C GLU A 11 -22.02 -1.26 -23.28
N GLU A 12 -21.87 -0.12 -22.58
CA GLU A 12 -21.83 -0.07 -21.10
C GLU A 12 -23.18 -0.40 -20.40
N TYR A 13 -24.25 -0.60 -21.15
CA TYR A 13 -25.59 -0.80 -20.59
C TYR A 13 -25.87 -2.20 -20.00
N TYR A 14 -25.00 -3.21 -20.23
CA TYR A 14 -25.33 -4.62 -19.95
C TYR A 14 -24.70 -5.28 -18.70
N ILE A 15 -23.72 -4.68 -18.02
CA ILE A 15 -22.93 -5.39 -16.99
C ILE A 15 -23.60 -5.44 -15.60
N GLY A 16 -24.38 -4.40 -15.21
CA GLY A 16 -24.99 -4.33 -13.87
C GLY A 16 -26.14 -5.32 -13.61
N HIS A 17 -26.79 -5.84 -14.66
CA HIS A 17 -27.92 -6.79 -14.54
C HIS A 17 -27.47 -8.24 -14.26
N GLN A 18 -26.22 -8.59 -14.51
CA GLN A 18 -25.72 -9.96 -14.34
C GLN A 18 -25.15 -10.26 -12.95
N VAL A 19 -24.63 -9.25 -12.24
CA VAL A 19 -23.92 -9.45 -10.96
C VAL A 19 -24.87 -9.59 -9.77
N THR A 20 -26.01 -8.89 -9.77
CA THR A 20 -26.97 -8.91 -8.65
C THR A 20 -27.64 -10.28 -8.43
N PRO A 21 -28.06 -11.03 -9.48
CA PRO A 21 -28.52 -12.41 -9.33
C PRO A 21 -27.45 -13.36 -8.78
N ILE A 22 -26.19 -13.18 -9.17
CA ILE A 22 -25.04 -13.97 -8.68
C ILE A 22 -24.77 -13.68 -7.19
N ALA A 23 -24.89 -12.41 -6.79
CA ALA A 23 -24.81 -12.02 -5.38
C ALA A 23 -25.95 -12.63 -4.55
N CYS A 24 -27.19 -12.68 -5.07
CA CYS A 24 -28.31 -13.35 -4.38
C CYS A 24 -28.01 -14.83 -4.11
N ASP A 25 -27.54 -15.56 -5.11
CA ASP A 25 -27.18 -16.97 -4.97
C ASP A 25 -26.05 -17.17 -3.94
N ALA A 26 -25.04 -16.31 -3.95
CA ALA A 26 -23.96 -16.33 -2.97
C ALA A 26 -24.44 -16.04 -1.53
N VAL A 27 -25.38 -15.10 -1.34
CA VAL A 27 -26.01 -14.83 -0.02
C VAL A 27 -26.80 -16.03 0.47
N LEU A 28 -27.56 -16.70 -0.40
CA LEU A 28 -28.32 -17.89 -0.04
C LEU A 28 -27.40 -19.05 0.37
N LYS A 29 -26.28 -19.24 -0.34
CA LYS A 29 -25.24 -20.22 0.02
C LYS A 29 -24.61 -19.92 1.38
N ALA A 30 -24.26 -18.64 1.64
CA ALA A 30 -23.74 -18.18 2.91
C ALA A 30 -24.73 -18.40 4.07
N ARG A 31 -26.00 -18.05 3.86
CA ARG A 31 -27.09 -18.27 4.83
C ARG A 31 -27.29 -19.74 5.14
N ASN A 32 -27.38 -20.59 4.12
CA ASN A 32 -27.65 -22.02 4.30
C ASN A 32 -26.49 -22.72 5.01
N TRP A 33 -25.26 -22.30 4.74
CA TRP A 33 -24.09 -22.72 5.51
C TRP A 33 -24.22 -22.30 6.98
N ALA A 34 -24.50 -21.02 7.27
CA ALA A 34 -24.64 -20.53 8.64
C ALA A 34 -25.75 -21.25 9.41
N LYS A 35 -26.88 -21.55 8.75
CA LYS A 35 -28.00 -22.31 9.31
C LYS A 35 -27.67 -23.77 9.60
N LYS A 36 -26.90 -24.43 8.72
CA LYS A 36 -26.44 -25.81 8.94
C LYS A 36 -25.41 -25.86 10.08
N ALA A 37 -24.51 -24.88 10.13
CA ALA A 37 -23.50 -24.76 11.18
C ALA A 37 -24.11 -24.45 12.55
N SER A 38 -25.21 -23.67 12.61
CA SER A 38 -25.90 -23.36 13.87
C SER A 38 -26.67 -24.56 14.47
N GLN A 39 -26.87 -25.64 13.70
CA GLN A 39 -27.64 -26.83 14.10
C GLN A 39 -26.76 -28.02 14.53
N SER A 40 -25.43 -27.90 14.45
CA SER A 40 -24.53 -28.96 14.90
C SER A 40 -24.51 -29.05 16.44
N ARG A 41 -24.17 -30.21 17.01
CA ARG A 41 -24.28 -30.48 18.46
C ARG A 41 -23.17 -29.84 19.32
N GLU A 42 -22.22 -29.11 18.74
CA GLU A 42 -21.07 -28.48 19.43
C GLU A 42 -21.17 -26.95 19.48
N VAL A 43 -22.27 -26.42 19.99
CA VAL A 43 -22.58 -25.01 19.76
C VAL A 43 -22.89 -24.30 21.07
N GLY A 44 -21.81 -23.89 21.76
CA GLY A 44 -21.84 -22.87 22.82
C GLY A 44 -21.96 -21.46 22.23
N ARG A 45 -21.11 -20.51 22.66
CA ARG A 45 -21.11 -19.09 22.20
C ARG A 45 -21.15 -18.90 20.67
N ARG A 46 -20.67 -19.87 19.88
CA ARG A 46 -20.72 -19.87 18.40
C ARG A 46 -22.13 -19.93 17.81
N GLY A 47 -23.11 -20.48 18.52
CA GLY A 47 -24.47 -20.66 17.98
C GLY A 47 -25.28 -19.40 17.87
N VAL A 48 -25.07 -18.51 18.85
CA VAL A 48 -25.72 -17.21 18.88
C VAL A 48 -25.23 -16.38 17.69
N ALA A 49 -23.91 -16.33 17.46
CA ALA A 49 -23.32 -15.64 16.31
C ALA A 49 -23.81 -16.20 14.96
N LEU A 50 -23.88 -17.53 14.82
CA LEU A 50 -24.38 -18.17 13.60
C LEU A 50 -25.89 -17.93 13.39
N SER A 51 -26.69 -17.90 14.45
CA SER A 51 -28.12 -17.59 14.40
C SER A 51 -28.38 -16.14 13.97
N ASP A 52 -27.59 -15.20 14.47
CA ASP A 52 -27.69 -13.79 14.08
C ASP A 52 -27.19 -13.54 12.65
N CYS A 53 -26.12 -14.23 12.23
CA CYS A 53 -25.71 -14.28 10.83
C CYS A 53 -26.84 -14.75 9.90
N VAL A 54 -27.63 -15.76 10.29
CA VAL A 54 -28.78 -16.22 9.48
C VAL A 54 -29.82 -15.11 9.31
N LYS A 55 -30.11 -14.32 10.35
CA LYS A 55 -31.04 -13.17 10.25
C LYS A 55 -30.48 -12.09 9.33
N LEU A 56 -29.20 -11.75 9.49
CA LEU A 56 -28.52 -10.76 8.65
C LEU A 56 -28.49 -11.17 7.17
N TYR A 57 -28.27 -12.45 6.87
CA TYR A 57 -28.29 -12.94 5.49
C TYR A 57 -29.70 -13.00 4.88
N ASN A 58 -30.74 -13.25 5.68
CA ASN A 58 -32.13 -13.10 5.20
C ASN A 58 -32.44 -11.65 4.84
N ASP A 59 -32.07 -10.71 5.71
CA ASP A 59 -32.21 -9.28 5.42
C ASP A 59 -31.43 -8.89 4.16
N THR A 60 -30.19 -9.34 4.00
CA THR A 60 -29.38 -9.12 2.79
C THR A 60 -30.07 -9.65 1.54
N ASN A 61 -30.63 -10.87 1.59
CA ASN A 61 -31.34 -11.47 0.46
C ASN A 61 -32.61 -10.68 0.09
N ASP A 62 -33.42 -10.27 1.07
CA ASP A 62 -34.64 -9.49 0.82
C ASP A 62 -34.33 -8.14 0.15
N ARG A 63 -33.21 -7.52 0.56
CA ARG A 63 -32.72 -6.28 -0.05
C ARG A 63 -32.27 -6.48 -1.50
N LEU A 64 -31.54 -7.57 -1.79
CA LEU A 64 -31.10 -7.87 -3.16
C LEU A 64 -32.26 -8.30 -4.07
N GLN A 65 -33.21 -9.09 -3.57
CA GLN A 65 -34.42 -9.47 -4.32
C GLN A 65 -35.29 -8.25 -4.66
N SER A 66 -35.32 -7.26 -3.77
CA SER A 66 -35.98 -5.97 -4.05
C SER A 66 -35.37 -5.27 -5.28
N LEU A 67 -34.06 -5.46 -5.56
CA LEU A 67 -33.37 -4.92 -6.75
C LEU A 67 -33.68 -5.67 -8.05
N LEU A 68 -34.10 -6.93 -7.94
CA LEU A 68 -34.46 -7.77 -9.09
C LEU A 68 -35.94 -7.65 -9.46
N SER A 69 -36.76 -7.02 -8.62
CA SER A 69 -38.18 -6.83 -8.89
C SER A 69 -38.40 -5.79 -10.01
N PRO A 70 -39.40 -5.99 -10.91
CA PRO A 70 -39.64 -5.09 -12.04
C PRO A 70 -40.09 -3.67 -11.64
N HIS A 71 -40.35 -3.41 -10.35
CA HIS A 71 -40.68 -2.09 -9.80
C HIS A 71 -39.55 -1.59 -8.86
N GLY A 72 -38.47 -2.34 -8.73
CA GLY A 72 -37.38 -2.15 -7.78
C GLY A 72 -36.25 -1.30 -8.33
N TYR A 73 -36.53 -0.03 -8.64
CA TYR A 73 -35.52 0.87 -9.20
C TYR A 73 -35.19 2.09 -8.33
N GLU A 74 -35.64 2.14 -7.07
CA GLU A 74 -35.57 3.41 -6.33
C GLU A 74 -34.35 3.60 -5.40
N ASP A 75 -33.57 2.56 -5.06
CA ASP A 75 -32.44 2.76 -4.13
C ASP A 75 -31.34 1.65 -4.10
N GLY A 76 -30.84 1.21 -5.27
CA GLY A 76 -29.94 0.05 -5.35
C GLY A 76 -28.63 0.17 -4.59
N GLN A 77 -28.05 1.37 -4.55
CA GLN A 77 -26.83 1.66 -3.81
C GLN A 77 -27.00 1.51 -2.30
N THR A 78 -28.12 1.99 -1.73
CA THR A 78 -28.40 1.86 -0.28
C THR A 78 -28.66 0.41 0.10
N TRP A 79 -29.39 -0.32 -0.74
CA TRP A 79 -29.65 -1.74 -0.51
C TRP A 79 -28.37 -2.58 -0.57
N LEU A 80 -27.48 -2.32 -1.53
CA LEU A 80 -26.18 -2.98 -1.68
C LEU A 80 -25.20 -2.61 -0.55
N THR A 81 -25.19 -1.35 -0.11
CA THR A 81 -24.35 -0.91 1.03
C THR A 81 -24.81 -1.53 2.35
N GLY A 82 -26.14 -1.61 2.56
CA GLY A 82 -26.72 -2.32 3.69
C GLY A 82 -26.41 -3.81 3.67
N ALA A 83 -26.52 -4.46 2.50
CA ALA A 83 -26.18 -5.85 2.27
C ALA A 83 -24.69 -6.16 2.60
N LEU A 84 -23.77 -5.32 2.12
CA LEU A 84 -22.34 -5.43 2.40
C LEU A 84 -22.02 -5.23 3.89
N THR A 85 -22.73 -4.32 4.55
CA THR A 85 -22.58 -4.06 5.99
C THR A 85 -23.02 -5.28 6.79
N SER A 86 -24.23 -5.80 6.55
CA SER A 86 -24.75 -7.00 7.22
C SER A 86 -23.83 -8.22 7.06
N HIS A 87 -23.23 -8.39 5.87
CA HIS A 87 -22.27 -9.46 5.61
C HIS A 87 -20.98 -9.31 6.44
N ARG A 88 -20.38 -8.11 6.48
CA ARG A 88 -19.15 -7.86 7.25
C ARG A 88 -19.36 -8.02 8.75
N THR A 89 -20.49 -7.58 9.28
CA THR A 89 -20.86 -7.80 10.68
C THR A 89 -20.88 -9.29 11.04
N CYS A 90 -21.39 -10.14 10.14
CA CYS A 90 -21.37 -11.58 10.34
C CYS A 90 -19.92 -12.13 10.33
N LEU A 91 -19.06 -11.65 9.43
CA LEU A 91 -17.65 -12.08 9.37
C LEU A 91 -16.88 -11.70 10.65
N ASP A 92 -17.06 -10.48 11.13
CA ASP A 92 -16.44 -10.00 12.37
C ASP A 92 -16.87 -10.87 13.55
N ALA A 93 -18.18 -11.15 13.66
CA ALA A 93 -18.73 -12.01 14.71
C ALA A 93 -18.19 -13.45 14.66
N LEU A 94 -17.87 -13.98 13.47
CA LEU A 94 -17.32 -15.33 13.33
C LEU A 94 -15.83 -15.39 13.64
N ASN A 95 -15.06 -14.38 13.23
CA ASN A 95 -13.62 -14.29 13.48
C ASN A 95 -13.28 -14.17 14.98
N ASP A 96 -14.12 -13.46 15.75
CA ASP A 96 -13.90 -13.25 17.19
C ASP A 96 -14.22 -14.49 18.06
N THR A 97 -14.75 -15.59 17.49
CA THR A 97 -15.07 -16.82 18.25
C THR A 97 -13.92 -17.82 18.46
N THR A 98 -12.66 -17.37 18.33
CA THR A 98 -11.40 -18.11 18.58
C THR A 98 -11.32 -19.52 17.97
N ALA A 99 -11.86 -19.73 16.78
CA ALA A 99 -11.56 -20.96 16.05
C ALA A 99 -11.46 -20.74 14.54
N SER A 100 -10.46 -21.43 14.00
CA SER A 100 -9.99 -21.44 12.62
C SER A 100 -11.10 -21.58 11.57
N LEU A 101 -10.83 -20.95 10.42
CA LEU A 101 -11.44 -21.13 9.10
C LEU A 101 -12.92 -20.73 8.98
N VAL A 102 -13.15 -19.43 8.77
CA VAL A 102 -14.30 -18.97 7.98
C VAL A 102 -14.11 -19.49 6.54
N PRO A 103 -15.03 -20.28 5.97
CA PRO A 103 -14.85 -20.85 4.63
C PRO A 103 -14.66 -19.79 3.53
N GLN A 104 -13.75 -20.04 2.58
CA GLN A 104 -13.50 -19.22 1.38
C GLN A 104 -14.78 -18.70 0.65
N PRO A 105 -15.88 -19.48 0.53
CA PRO A 105 -17.11 -19.00 -0.09
C PRO A 105 -17.71 -17.72 0.52
N LEU A 106 -17.44 -17.44 1.80
CA LEU A 106 -17.94 -16.23 2.48
C LEU A 106 -17.11 -14.97 2.15
N HIS A 107 -15.82 -15.13 1.83
CA HIS A 107 -14.98 -14.02 1.34
C HIS A 107 -15.38 -13.60 -0.08
N ASN A 108 -15.78 -14.57 -0.92
CA ASN A 108 -16.27 -14.31 -2.27
C ASN A 108 -17.54 -13.44 -2.27
N LEU A 109 -18.40 -13.58 -1.25
CA LEU A 109 -19.60 -12.75 -1.13
C LEU A 109 -19.29 -11.27 -0.86
N THR A 110 -18.23 -10.97 -0.10
CA THR A 110 -17.76 -9.57 0.10
C THR A 110 -17.35 -8.94 -1.22
N LEU A 111 -16.60 -9.70 -2.04
CA LEU A 111 -16.14 -9.25 -3.36
C LEU A 111 -17.33 -9.03 -4.31
N LEU A 112 -18.27 -9.97 -4.37
CA LEU A 112 -19.45 -9.89 -5.22
C LEU A 112 -20.37 -8.72 -4.85
N LEU A 113 -20.63 -8.48 -3.56
CA LEU A 113 -21.42 -7.34 -3.11
C LEU A 113 -20.71 -6.00 -3.39
N SER A 114 -19.38 -5.97 -3.28
CA SER A 114 -18.58 -4.78 -3.60
C SER A 114 -18.54 -4.51 -5.10
N GLN A 115 -18.45 -5.55 -5.94
CA GLN A 115 -18.52 -5.44 -7.40
C GLN A 115 -19.91 -5.03 -7.89
N ALA A 116 -20.98 -5.57 -7.30
CA ALA A 116 -22.35 -5.15 -7.58
C ALA A 116 -22.55 -3.68 -7.21
N LEU A 117 -22.04 -3.24 -6.06
CA LEU A 117 -22.08 -1.84 -5.63
C LEU A 117 -21.30 -0.93 -6.57
N ALA A 118 -20.08 -1.30 -6.96
CA ALA A 118 -19.25 -0.53 -7.89
C ALA A 118 -19.89 -0.42 -9.28
N SER A 119 -20.46 -1.51 -9.80
CA SER A 119 -21.15 -1.53 -11.09
C SER A 119 -22.38 -0.61 -11.07
N TYR A 120 -23.13 -0.61 -9.97
CA TYR A 120 -24.30 0.27 -9.80
C TYR A 120 -23.90 1.74 -9.70
N VAL A 121 -22.77 2.07 -9.05
CA VAL A 121 -22.23 3.44 -8.94
C VAL A 121 -21.71 3.97 -10.29
N LEU A 122 -21.11 3.12 -11.12
CA LEU A 122 -20.64 3.54 -12.45
C LEU A 122 -21.82 3.81 -13.41
N GLN A 123 -22.90 3.04 -13.29
CA GLN A 123 -24.12 3.25 -14.08
C GLN A 123 -24.85 4.56 -13.73
N SER A 124 -24.73 5.07 -12.50
CA SER A 124 -25.32 6.36 -12.11
C SER A 124 -24.49 7.55 -12.58
N GLN A 125 -23.15 7.43 -12.64
CA GLN A 125 -22.27 8.53 -13.04
C GLN A 125 -22.26 8.81 -14.56
N ASN A 126 -22.59 7.82 -15.40
CA ASN A 126 -22.67 8.02 -16.86
C ASN A 126 -23.91 8.79 -17.34
N LYS A 127 -24.87 9.11 -16.45
CA LYS A 127 -26.08 9.87 -16.80
C LYS A 127 -25.97 11.38 -16.58
N ASP A 128 -25.03 11.86 -15.76
CA ASP A 128 -24.94 13.27 -15.37
C ASP A 128 -23.67 13.93 -15.94
N ARG A 129 -23.75 14.38 -17.20
CA ARG A 129 -22.68 15.15 -17.87
C ARG A 129 -22.93 16.66 -17.94
N GLU A 130 -23.91 17.23 -17.22
CA GLU A 130 -24.10 18.69 -17.18
C GLU A 130 -24.31 19.27 -15.76
N GLN A 131 -23.33 20.08 -15.34
CA GLN A 131 -23.27 21.15 -14.32
C GLN A 131 -23.27 20.83 -12.80
N PRO A 132 -22.43 21.54 -11.99
CA PRO A 132 -22.32 21.32 -10.53
C PRO A 132 -22.94 22.46 -9.69
N ARG A 133 -24.07 22.23 -9.00
CA ARG A 133 -24.48 23.00 -7.79
C ARG A 133 -25.25 22.14 -6.79
N LEU A 134 -25.07 22.45 -5.50
CA LEU A 134 -25.75 21.84 -4.34
C LEU A 134 -27.28 21.80 -4.51
N HIS A 135 -27.88 20.61 -4.46
CA HIS A 135 -29.32 20.43 -4.34
C HIS A 135 -29.69 19.62 -3.08
N VAL A 136 -30.44 20.23 -2.17
CA VAL A 136 -31.33 19.54 -1.24
C VAL A 136 -32.73 19.59 -1.88
N GLU A 137 -33.33 18.44 -2.17
CA GLU A 137 -34.67 18.40 -2.78
C GLU A 137 -35.75 18.61 -1.71
N ALA A 138 -36.57 19.64 -1.90
CA ALA A 138 -37.49 20.17 -0.90
C ALA A 138 -38.64 19.23 -0.47
N ASN A 139 -38.87 18.10 -1.17
CA ASN A 139 -40.04 17.24 -0.93
C ASN A 139 -39.76 15.82 -0.44
N ARG A 140 -38.50 15.39 -0.38
CA ARG A 140 -38.19 13.97 -0.12
C ARG A 140 -37.13 13.75 0.95
N GLY A 141 -36.42 14.82 1.32
CA GLY A 141 -35.39 14.83 2.35
C GLY A 141 -34.50 13.62 2.22
N ILE A 142 -33.54 13.62 1.29
CA ILE A 142 -32.45 12.65 1.12
C ILE A 142 -31.15 13.48 1.04
N LEU A 143 -30.06 12.98 1.61
CA LEU A 143 -28.78 13.67 1.60
C LEU A 143 -27.89 12.98 0.59
N VAL A 144 -27.58 13.77 -0.41
CA VAL A 144 -27.07 13.39 -1.70
C VAL A 144 -25.58 13.16 -1.67
N SER A 145 -24.92 14.14 -1.08
CA SER A 145 -23.50 14.21 -0.90
C SER A 145 -23.22 14.88 0.42
N TRP A 146 -22.33 14.28 1.21
CA TRP A 146 -21.77 14.90 2.38
C TRP A 146 -20.30 15.25 2.12
N ASP A 147 -19.98 16.53 2.23
CA ASP A 147 -18.62 17.05 2.28
C ASP A 147 -18.53 17.87 3.56
N ALA A 148 -17.73 17.44 4.53
CA ALA A 148 -17.62 18.09 5.83
C ALA A 148 -17.21 19.58 5.72
N SER A 149 -16.56 19.99 4.62
CA SER A 149 -16.17 21.38 4.36
C SER A 149 -17.25 22.23 3.67
N LYS A 150 -18.26 21.60 3.05
CA LYS A 150 -19.29 22.28 2.23
C LYS A 150 -20.73 22.01 2.66
N SER A 151 -20.96 20.98 3.47
CA SER A 151 -22.27 20.52 3.91
C SER A 151 -22.54 20.94 5.35
N ARG A 152 -23.77 21.39 5.62
CA ARG A 152 -24.17 21.87 6.95
C ARG A 152 -24.78 20.73 7.77
N ALA A 153 -24.23 20.46 8.95
CA ALA A 153 -24.79 19.52 9.92
C ALA A 153 -25.72 20.27 10.87
N ASP A 154 -26.80 19.62 11.31
CA ASP A 154 -27.61 20.17 12.39
C ASP A 154 -26.89 19.98 13.73
N PHE A 155 -26.35 18.78 13.97
CA PHE A 155 -25.53 18.46 15.13
C PHE A 155 -24.17 17.92 14.72
N ILE A 156 -23.11 18.38 15.38
CA ILE A 156 -21.75 17.86 15.19
C ILE A 156 -21.31 17.21 16.49
N VAL A 157 -20.92 15.95 16.41
CA VAL A 157 -20.37 15.16 17.51
C VAL A 157 -18.87 15.06 17.32
N ALA A 158 -18.12 15.50 18.33
CA ALA A 158 -16.67 15.36 18.36
C ALA A 158 -16.22 14.99 19.78
N LYS A 159 -15.48 13.88 19.88
CA LYS A 159 -15.07 13.29 21.16
C LYS A 159 -14.17 14.20 22.01
N ASP A 160 -13.45 15.11 21.37
CA ASP A 160 -12.59 16.11 22.00
C ASP A 160 -13.36 17.30 22.61
N GLY A 161 -14.70 17.34 22.45
CA GLY A 161 -15.52 18.45 22.91
C GLY A 161 -15.45 19.70 22.04
N SER A 162 -14.79 19.64 20.88
CA SER A 162 -14.65 20.77 19.95
C SER A 162 -15.92 21.13 19.18
N SER A 163 -17.06 20.51 19.48
CA SER A 163 -18.28 20.56 18.67
C SER A 163 -19.55 20.58 19.52
N HIS A 164 -20.73 20.58 18.90
CA HIS A 164 -22.02 20.73 19.58
C HIS A 164 -22.24 19.69 20.70
N TYR A 165 -21.79 18.44 20.49
CA TYR A 165 -21.89 17.37 21.48
C TYR A 165 -20.61 16.54 21.53
N GLN A 166 -20.33 15.96 22.69
CA GLN A 166 -19.20 15.05 22.90
C GLN A 166 -19.56 13.59 22.59
N THR A 167 -20.85 13.24 22.69
CA THR A 167 -21.37 11.89 22.44
C THR A 167 -22.57 11.90 21.51
N ILE A 168 -22.81 10.79 20.81
CA ILE A 168 -23.94 10.62 19.91
C ILE A 168 -25.24 10.55 20.71
N ASN A 169 -25.23 9.93 21.90
CA ASN A 169 -26.39 9.92 22.78
C ASN A 169 -26.81 11.31 23.24
N GLN A 170 -25.87 12.23 23.48
CA GLN A 170 -26.20 13.64 23.76
C GLN A 170 -26.91 14.29 22.57
N ALA A 171 -26.39 14.09 21.35
CA ALA A 171 -27.03 14.58 20.13
C ALA A 171 -28.43 13.98 19.92
N VAL A 172 -28.62 12.69 20.21
CA VAL A 172 -29.92 12.01 20.09
C VAL A 172 -30.90 12.43 21.20
N ALA A 173 -30.43 12.66 22.42
CA ALA A 173 -31.26 13.18 23.51
C ALA A 173 -31.77 14.58 23.19
N ALA A 174 -30.92 15.44 22.60
CA ALA A 174 -31.30 16.76 22.14
C ALA A 174 -32.42 16.71 21.09
N LEU A 175 -32.42 15.72 20.18
CA LEU A 175 -33.53 15.52 19.22
C LEU A 175 -34.88 15.30 19.91
N THR A 176 -34.87 14.60 21.03
CA THR A 176 -36.08 14.21 21.76
C THR A 176 -36.69 15.42 22.49
N GLN A 177 -35.85 16.39 22.87
CA GLN A 177 -36.25 17.64 23.53
C GLN A 177 -36.84 18.69 22.58
N MET A 178 -36.60 18.58 21.26
CA MET A 178 -37.09 19.54 20.26
C MET A 178 -38.61 19.45 19.98
N GLY A 179 -39.29 18.38 20.40
CA GLY A 179 -40.75 18.24 20.30
C GLY A 179 -41.31 18.51 18.89
N ALA A 180 -42.41 19.26 18.81
CA ALA A 180 -43.09 19.60 17.54
C ALA A 180 -42.33 20.61 16.66
N ASN A 181 -41.31 21.31 17.20
CA ASN A 181 -40.49 22.30 16.48
C ASN A 181 -39.28 21.67 15.77
N ARG A 182 -39.22 20.34 15.71
CA ARG A 182 -38.09 19.62 15.12
C ARG A 182 -38.06 19.80 13.58
N PRO A 183 -36.89 20.08 12.98
CA PRO A 183 -36.74 20.13 11.53
C PRO A 183 -37.25 18.85 10.86
N GLN A 184 -37.72 18.96 9.61
CA GLN A 184 -38.18 17.78 8.87
C GLN A 184 -37.12 16.67 8.77
N ARG A 185 -35.84 16.98 8.90
CA ARG A 185 -34.73 16.01 8.90
C ARG A 185 -33.62 16.57 9.78
N VAL A 186 -32.95 15.70 10.55
CA VAL A 186 -31.81 16.10 11.37
C VAL A 186 -30.58 15.28 11.04
N ILE A 187 -29.50 15.95 10.67
CA ILE A 187 -28.21 15.38 10.30
C ILE A 187 -27.26 15.54 11.48
N ILE A 188 -26.83 14.41 12.01
CA ILE A 188 -25.81 14.31 13.04
C ILE A 188 -24.52 13.88 12.34
N TYR A 189 -23.58 14.81 12.22
CA TYR A 189 -22.24 14.51 11.71
C TYR A 189 -21.33 14.13 12.89
N VAL A 190 -20.70 12.97 12.79
CA VAL A 190 -19.84 12.39 13.81
C VAL A 190 -18.42 12.42 13.26
N LYS A 191 -17.56 13.25 13.86
CA LYS A 191 -16.16 13.33 13.45
C LYS A 191 -15.42 12.03 13.74
N ALA A 192 -14.31 11.82 13.04
CA ALA A 192 -13.41 10.70 13.23
C ALA A 192 -13.10 10.44 14.70
N GLY A 193 -13.15 9.17 15.10
CA GLY A 193 -12.96 8.72 16.47
C GLY A 193 -13.67 7.40 16.75
N VAL A 194 -13.32 6.81 17.90
CA VAL A 194 -13.99 5.61 18.43
C VAL A 194 -14.95 6.02 19.54
N TYR A 195 -16.25 5.91 19.26
CA TYR A 195 -17.36 6.22 20.13
C TYR A 195 -17.87 4.92 20.77
N ARG A 196 -17.55 4.72 22.05
CA ARG A 196 -17.95 3.52 22.81
C ARG A 196 -19.27 3.75 23.52
N GLU A 197 -20.37 3.74 22.77
CA GLU A 197 -21.69 4.04 23.30
C GLU A 197 -22.81 3.21 22.65
N ASN A 198 -23.84 2.91 23.44
CA ASN A 198 -25.07 2.28 22.97
C ASN A 198 -26.02 3.39 22.50
N VAL A 199 -26.13 3.61 21.19
CA VAL A 199 -27.00 4.65 20.64
C VAL A 199 -28.41 4.11 20.47
N VAL A 200 -29.36 4.67 21.24
CA VAL A 200 -30.79 4.29 21.15
C VAL A 200 -31.58 5.42 20.54
N ILE A 201 -32.15 5.19 19.35
CA ILE A 201 -33.07 6.13 18.71
C ILE A 201 -34.50 5.65 19.01
N GLY A 202 -35.23 6.41 19.82
CA GLY A 202 -36.60 6.07 20.21
C GLY A 202 -37.56 5.98 19.02
N ARG A 203 -38.59 5.13 19.13
CA ARG A 203 -39.58 4.83 18.08
C ARG A 203 -40.27 6.06 17.46
N ARG A 204 -40.40 7.16 18.22
CA ARG A 204 -41.03 8.42 17.76
C ARG A 204 -40.05 9.35 17.04
N THR A 205 -38.75 9.05 17.06
CA THR A 205 -37.68 9.85 16.49
C THR A 205 -37.45 9.44 15.03
N THR A 206 -38.18 10.09 14.12
CA THR A 206 -38.09 9.80 12.67
C THR A 206 -37.11 10.74 11.96
N LYS A 207 -36.65 10.38 10.74
CA LYS A 207 -35.85 11.25 9.84
C LYS A 207 -34.53 11.79 10.44
N VAL A 208 -33.85 10.96 11.24
CA VAL A 208 -32.48 11.21 11.72
C VAL A 208 -31.50 10.57 10.74
N MET A 209 -30.40 11.27 10.48
CA MET A 209 -29.29 10.76 9.69
C MET A 209 -27.99 10.92 10.46
N LEU A 210 -27.21 9.84 10.59
CA LEU A 210 -25.84 9.89 11.08
C LEU A 210 -24.87 9.82 9.89
N VAL A 211 -23.87 10.69 9.91
CA VAL A 211 -22.80 10.72 8.90
C VAL A 211 -21.45 10.75 9.60
N GLY A 212 -20.52 9.90 9.18
CA GLY A 212 -19.15 9.87 9.71
C GLY A 212 -18.11 10.34 8.69
N ASP A 213 -16.88 10.57 9.14
CA ASP A 213 -15.71 10.90 8.31
C ASP A 213 -15.20 9.75 7.44
N GLY A 214 -15.76 8.56 7.62
CA GLY A 214 -15.30 7.39 6.89
C GLY A 214 -15.51 6.10 7.67
N ILE A 215 -15.48 5.01 6.90
CA ILE A 215 -15.78 3.66 7.37
C ILE A 215 -14.82 3.17 8.45
N ASP A 216 -13.54 3.55 8.35
CA ASP A 216 -12.46 3.16 9.26
C ASP A 216 -12.02 4.30 10.20
N THR A 217 -12.56 5.50 9.99
CA THR A 217 -12.19 6.70 10.75
C THR A 217 -13.23 7.04 11.81
N THR A 218 -14.52 6.81 11.55
CA THR A 218 -15.61 7.02 12.51
C THR A 218 -16.20 5.68 12.93
N ILE A 219 -15.83 5.21 14.12
CA ILE A 219 -16.19 3.90 14.64
C ILE A 219 -17.12 4.08 15.83
N ILE A 220 -18.30 3.46 15.78
CA ILE A 220 -19.30 3.49 16.85
C ILE A 220 -19.49 2.05 17.34
N THR A 221 -19.26 1.81 18.62
CA THR A 221 -19.23 0.46 19.21
C THR A 221 -19.93 0.46 20.57
N GLY A 222 -20.65 -0.60 20.91
CA GLY A 222 -21.40 -0.70 22.16
C GLY A 222 -21.56 -2.15 22.63
N ASN A 223 -21.68 -2.37 23.95
CA ASN A 223 -21.82 -3.70 24.55
C ASN A 223 -23.29 -3.94 24.94
N ARG A 224 -24.02 -4.82 24.21
CA ARG A 224 -25.05 -5.76 24.75
C ARG A 224 -25.80 -6.57 23.67
N ASN A 225 -26.00 -7.87 23.93
CA ASN A 225 -27.28 -8.63 24.01
C ASN A 225 -26.94 -10.13 24.30
N VAL A 226 -27.31 -10.82 25.39
CA VAL A 226 -28.64 -11.26 25.93
C VAL A 226 -28.60 -11.36 27.51
N PRO A 227 -29.62 -11.87 28.28
CA PRO A 227 -29.80 -11.62 29.74
C PRO A 227 -28.76 -12.24 30.68
N ASP A 228 -27.81 -12.99 30.15
CA ASP A 228 -26.85 -13.85 30.83
C ASP A 228 -25.42 -13.26 30.88
N GLY A 229 -25.25 -11.98 30.53
CA GLY A 229 -24.05 -11.21 30.86
C GLY A 229 -22.81 -11.46 29.98
N SER A 230 -22.97 -12.06 28.79
CA SER A 230 -21.87 -12.22 27.81
C SER A 230 -21.77 -11.03 26.83
N THR A 231 -20.56 -10.58 26.53
CA THR A 231 -20.25 -9.44 25.62
C THR A 231 -20.07 -9.88 24.16
N THR A 232 -20.69 -9.18 23.22
CA THR A 232 -20.34 -9.19 21.79
C THR A 232 -19.20 -8.19 21.53
N TYR A 233 -18.23 -8.54 20.68
CA TYR A 233 -16.97 -7.79 20.51
C TYR A 233 -16.89 -6.99 19.18
N SER A 234 -16.20 -5.85 19.29
CA SER A 234 -15.54 -4.95 18.32
C SER A 234 -16.21 -4.41 17.05
N SER A 235 -17.43 -4.78 16.68
CA SER A 235 -18.21 -3.97 15.71
C SER A 235 -19.71 -4.01 16.00
N ALA A 236 -20.23 -2.98 16.67
CA ALA A 236 -21.68 -2.84 16.78
C ALA A 236 -22.27 -2.35 15.45
N THR A 237 -23.19 -3.13 14.89
CA THR A 237 -24.18 -2.64 13.94
C THR A 237 -25.35 -2.04 14.73
N PHE A 238 -25.82 -0.85 14.34
CA PHE A 238 -27.04 -0.27 14.88
C PHE A 238 -28.23 -1.21 14.66
N ALA A 239 -28.95 -1.58 15.73
CA ALA A 239 -30.26 -2.21 15.61
C ALA A 239 -31.35 -1.12 15.65
N ALA A 240 -32.14 -0.99 14.59
CA ALA A 240 -33.40 -0.24 14.61
C ALA A 240 -34.56 -1.23 14.73
N GLU A 241 -35.24 -1.23 15.87
CA GLU A 241 -36.40 -2.09 16.10
C GLU A 241 -37.55 -1.65 15.19
N LYS A 242 -37.92 -2.51 14.23
CA LYS A 242 -38.90 -2.19 13.18
C LYS A 242 -40.30 -2.08 13.79
N GLU A 243 -40.97 -0.98 13.49
CA GLU A 243 -42.23 -1.02 12.72
C GLU A 243 -42.55 0.37 12.14
N ARG A 244 -42.37 0.49 10.82
CA ARG A 244 -42.82 1.61 9.95
C ARG A 244 -42.43 3.03 10.39
N LYS A 245 -41.20 3.46 10.06
CA LYS A 245 -40.82 4.77 9.44
C LYS A 245 -39.28 4.91 9.40
N ARG A 246 -38.75 5.36 8.27
CA ARG A 246 -37.34 5.23 7.81
C ARG A 246 -36.35 6.06 8.66
N ALA A 247 -35.32 5.40 9.21
CA ALA A 247 -34.06 6.00 9.68
C ALA A 247 -32.96 5.57 8.70
N PHE A 248 -32.14 6.51 8.23
CA PHE A 248 -31.14 6.27 7.20
C PHE A 248 -29.75 6.53 7.77
N PHE A 249 -28.85 5.55 7.62
CA PHE A 249 -27.49 5.60 8.14
C PHE A 249 -26.52 5.46 6.96
N PHE A 250 -25.59 6.40 6.84
CA PHE A 250 -24.60 6.39 5.78
C PHE A 250 -23.20 6.13 6.38
N ARG A 251 -22.57 5.04 5.94
CA ARG A 251 -21.11 4.95 5.89
C ARG A 251 -20.71 5.64 4.58
N SER A 252 -20.15 6.83 4.67
CA SER A 252 -19.82 7.69 3.53
C SER A 252 -18.90 6.98 2.53
N TRP A 253 -19.21 7.11 1.25
CA TRP A 253 -18.26 7.03 0.15
C TRP A 253 -18.35 8.35 -0.63
N GLN A 254 -17.37 8.63 -1.50
CA GLN A 254 -17.55 9.61 -2.58
C GLN A 254 -18.97 9.48 -3.16
N THR A 255 -19.64 10.62 -3.27
CA THR A 255 -21.10 10.81 -3.34
C THR A 255 -21.58 10.78 -4.81
N LEU A 256 -22.80 10.38 -5.20
CA LEU A 256 -24.05 11.17 -5.13
C LEU A 256 -25.30 10.37 -5.64
N ASN A 257 -26.45 10.57 -4.96
CA ASN A 257 -27.87 10.65 -5.38
C ASN A 257 -28.65 9.79 -6.39
N CYS A 258 -29.93 9.57 -6.04
CA CYS A 258 -31.07 9.36 -6.95
C CYS A 258 -32.19 10.40 -6.70
N TYR A 259 -32.83 10.89 -7.78
CA TYR A 259 -34.20 11.43 -7.78
C TYR A 259 -34.93 11.17 -9.12
N ARG A 260 -36.28 11.07 -9.09
CA ARG A 260 -37.14 11.41 -10.25
C ARG A 260 -38.60 11.84 -9.92
N VAL A 261 -38.95 13.04 -10.40
CA VAL A 261 -40.13 13.68 -11.10
C VAL A 261 -41.61 13.40 -10.72
N SER A 262 -42.40 14.48 -10.53
CA SER A 262 -43.65 14.78 -11.30
C SER A 262 -44.11 16.27 -11.20
N LYS A 263 -44.88 16.74 -12.22
CA LYS A 263 -45.39 18.08 -12.67
C LYS A 263 -45.87 19.08 -11.57
N SER A 264 -45.98 20.42 -11.73
CA SER A 264 -46.26 21.33 -12.87
C SER A 264 -45.84 22.81 -12.62
N SER A 265 -45.57 23.55 -13.71
CA SER A 265 -46.00 24.93 -14.08
C SER A 265 -45.49 26.23 -13.41
N TYR A 266 -45.04 27.15 -14.30
CA TYR A 266 -45.06 28.64 -14.32
C TYR A 266 -43.92 29.49 -13.66
N ASP A 267 -43.05 30.03 -14.54
CA ASP A 267 -42.65 31.44 -14.76
C ASP A 267 -42.07 32.39 -13.66
N ARG A 268 -40.87 32.94 -13.97
CA ARG A 268 -40.45 34.38 -14.06
C ARG A 268 -39.22 34.90 -13.26
N LYS A 269 -38.30 35.48 -14.06
CA LYS A 269 -37.51 36.73 -13.96
C LYS A 269 -36.32 36.91 -12.98
N ILE A 270 -35.12 36.92 -13.59
CA ILE A 270 -34.04 37.94 -13.64
C ILE A 270 -33.77 38.83 -12.40
N GLY A 271 -32.51 38.84 -11.96
CA GLY A 271 -31.87 39.93 -11.21
C GLY A 271 -30.36 39.72 -11.03
N SER A 272 -29.54 40.60 -11.62
CA SER A 272 -28.07 40.69 -11.56
C SER A 272 -27.55 41.28 -10.24
N MET A 273 -26.28 41.03 -9.88
CA MET A 273 -25.31 42.08 -9.46
C MET A 273 -23.90 41.54 -9.23
N ASP A 274 -22.92 42.36 -9.65
CA ASP A 274 -21.45 42.29 -9.62
C ASP A 274 -20.88 42.04 -8.20
N GLY A 275 -19.64 41.64 -7.92
CA GLY A 275 -18.35 41.68 -8.60
C GLY A 275 -17.32 42.09 -7.53
N ASP A 276 -16.22 41.36 -7.34
CA ASP A 276 -14.96 41.96 -6.85
C ASP A 276 -13.75 41.01 -6.97
N SER A 277 -12.63 41.60 -7.38
CA SER A 277 -11.37 40.97 -7.77
C SER A 277 -10.32 41.05 -6.66
N ASN A 278 -9.53 39.98 -6.46
CA ASN A 278 -8.23 40.08 -5.78
C ASN A 278 -7.18 39.17 -6.43
N VAL A 279 -5.98 39.73 -6.63
CA VAL A 279 -4.88 39.22 -7.47
C VAL A 279 -4.08 38.15 -6.71
N HIS A 280 -3.99 36.93 -7.24
CA HIS A 280 -3.15 35.87 -6.68
C HIS A 280 -1.74 35.89 -7.30
N ALA A 281 -0.71 36.00 -6.45
CA ALA A 281 0.67 35.74 -6.82
C ALA A 281 0.83 34.29 -7.30
N TYR A 282 1.22 34.09 -8.56
CA TYR A 282 1.45 32.76 -9.13
C TYR A 282 2.78 32.20 -8.60
N SER A 283 2.73 31.13 -7.80
CA SER A 283 3.91 30.32 -7.47
C SER A 283 4.47 29.63 -8.72
N SER A 284 5.79 29.50 -8.83
CA SER A 284 6.45 28.81 -9.95
C SER A 284 6.44 27.28 -9.76
N CYS A 285 6.35 26.55 -10.86
CA CYS A 285 6.35 25.09 -10.91
C CYS A 285 7.71 24.56 -10.45
N ALA A 286 7.70 23.68 -9.45
CA ALA A 286 8.89 23.10 -8.83
C ALA A 286 9.77 22.30 -9.83
N ARG A 287 9.22 21.90 -10.98
CA ARG A 287 9.97 21.21 -12.04
C ARG A 287 10.45 22.12 -13.17
N CYS A 288 9.57 22.97 -13.71
CA CYS A 288 9.81 23.66 -14.98
C CYS A 288 9.71 25.19 -14.91
N GLY A 289 9.50 25.76 -13.72
CA GLY A 289 9.46 27.21 -13.49
C GLY A 289 8.21 27.94 -14.00
N LYS A 290 7.32 27.28 -14.77
CA LYS A 290 6.06 27.86 -15.26
C LYS A 290 5.08 28.18 -14.12
N PRO A 291 4.14 29.12 -14.28
CA PRO A 291 3.09 29.38 -13.28
C PRO A 291 2.36 28.09 -12.89
N ALA A 292 2.31 27.81 -11.59
CA ALA A 292 1.75 26.58 -11.02
C ALA A 292 0.47 26.86 -10.26
N GLN A 293 -0.54 26.00 -10.46
CA GLN A 293 -1.83 26.08 -9.79
C GLN A 293 -2.13 24.84 -8.93
N LEU A 294 -1.48 23.70 -9.23
CA LEU A 294 -1.61 22.45 -8.48
C LEU A 294 -0.57 22.41 -7.36
N GLN A 295 -0.89 21.79 -6.24
CA GLN A 295 0.03 21.58 -5.12
C GLN A 295 -0.03 20.13 -4.64
N CYS A 296 1.09 19.57 -4.18
CA CYS A 296 1.10 18.21 -3.65
C CYS A 296 0.16 18.08 -2.42
N PRO A 297 -0.78 17.13 -2.41
CA PRO A 297 -1.70 16.93 -1.29
C PRO A 297 -1.01 16.66 0.04
N LYS A 298 0.10 15.92 0.02
CA LYS A 298 0.88 15.61 1.23
C LYS A 298 1.65 16.83 1.76
N CYS A 299 2.15 17.70 0.88
CA CYS A 299 2.68 19.00 1.31
C CYS A 299 1.61 19.90 1.93
N VAL A 300 0.38 19.88 1.42
CA VAL A 300 -0.74 20.62 2.02
C VAL A 300 -1.08 20.05 3.40
N GLU A 301 -1.11 18.72 3.54
CA GLU A 301 -1.31 18.02 4.81
C GLU A 301 -0.20 18.38 5.83
N LEU A 302 1.05 18.38 5.39
CA LEU A 302 2.23 18.72 6.20
C LEU A 302 2.44 20.23 6.39
N LYS A 303 1.53 21.08 5.88
CA LYS A 303 1.60 22.55 5.93
C LYS A 303 2.92 23.13 5.40
N LEU A 304 3.46 22.52 4.35
CA LEU A 304 4.69 22.97 3.71
C LEU A 304 4.46 24.17 2.77
N PRO A 305 5.46 25.06 2.59
CA PRO A 305 5.34 26.21 1.70
C PRO A 305 4.99 25.81 0.27
N ARG A 306 4.24 26.68 -0.44
CA ARG A 306 3.89 26.49 -1.85
C ARG A 306 5.11 26.49 -2.77
N GLU A 307 6.15 27.24 -2.42
CA GLU A 307 7.43 27.25 -3.12
C GLU A 307 8.11 25.89 -3.00
N GLY A 308 8.36 25.23 -4.13
CA GLY A 308 8.91 23.87 -4.17
C GLY A 308 7.90 22.72 -4.02
N SER A 309 6.60 23.03 -3.84
CA SER A 309 5.51 22.04 -3.79
C SER A 309 4.38 22.26 -4.79
N ALA A 310 4.52 23.28 -5.64
CA ALA A 310 3.55 23.63 -6.68
C ALA A 310 3.95 23.09 -8.07
N PHE A 311 2.97 22.61 -8.83
CA PHE A 311 3.15 22.02 -10.16
C PHE A 311 2.17 22.64 -11.18
N CYS A 312 2.62 22.80 -12.43
CA CYS A 312 1.78 23.35 -13.50
C CYS A 312 0.80 22.31 -14.09
N THR A 313 1.16 21.03 -14.08
CA THR A 313 0.33 19.92 -14.60
C THR A 313 0.54 18.65 -13.78
N GLN A 314 -0.40 17.70 -13.90
CA GLN A 314 -0.29 16.36 -13.30
C GLN A 314 0.97 15.63 -13.80
N ASP A 315 1.36 15.81 -15.06
CA ASP A 315 2.56 15.17 -15.63
C ASP A 315 3.85 15.77 -15.06
N CYS A 316 3.87 17.08 -14.81
CA CYS A 316 5.00 17.69 -14.11
C CYS A 316 5.12 17.20 -12.68
N PHE A 317 3.99 17.02 -11.97
CA PHE A 317 3.97 16.39 -10.65
C PHE A 317 4.53 14.96 -10.71
N LYS A 318 3.95 14.08 -11.53
CA LYS A 318 4.38 12.67 -11.67
C LYS A 318 5.87 12.54 -11.97
N ALA A 319 6.36 13.31 -12.93
CA ALA A 319 7.76 13.25 -13.35
C ALA A 319 8.75 13.86 -12.33
N SER A 320 8.27 14.69 -11.40
CA SER A 320 9.08 15.24 -10.30
C SER A 320 8.92 14.47 -9.00
N TRP A 321 7.95 13.55 -8.93
CA TRP A 321 7.52 12.87 -7.71
C TRP A 321 8.69 12.16 -7.01
N SER A 322 9.53 11.49 -7.77
CA SER A 322 10.74 10.79 -7.28
C SER A 322 11.65 11.71 -6.46
N SER A 323 11.79 12.97 -6.87
CA SER A 323 12.57 13.98 -6.14
C SER A 323 11.76 14.69 -5.04
N HIS A 324 10.48 14.92 -5.26
CA HIS A 324 9.63 15.76 -4.41
C HIS A 324 9.25 15.09 -3.07
N LYS A 325 9.02 13.78 -3.05
CA LYS A 325 8.63 13.06 -1.82
C LYS A 325 9.68 13.17 -0.69
N SER A 326 10.96 13.41 -1.02
CA SER A 326 12.02 13.66 -0.04
C SER A 326 11.73 14.86 0.88
N VAL A 327 10.92 15.81 0.40
CA VAL A 327 10.48 16.99 1.16
C VAL A 327 9.53 16.58 2.30
N HIS A 328 8.69 15.56 2.09
CA HIS A 328 7.76 15.08 3.13
C HIS A 328 8.51 14.49 4.32
N LEU A 329 9.55 13.71 4.04
CA LEU A 329 10.38 13.11 5.08
C LEU A 329 11.18 14.16 5.86
N LYS A 330 11.69 15.19 5.17
CA LYS A 330 12.39 16.31 5.82
C LYS A 330 11.50 17.03 6.83
N ALA A 331 10.22 17.23 6.51
CA ALA A 331 9.26 17.84 7.43
C ALA A 331 8.98 16.97 8.66
N LYS A 332 8.78 15.66 8.45
CA LYS A 332 8.48 14.68 9.50
C LYS A 332 9.60 14.54 10.54
N LEU A 333 10.86 14.68 10.11
CA LEU A 333 12.03 14.61 11.00
C LEU A 333 12.24 15.85 11.87
N SER A 334 11.69 17.01 11.49
CA SER A 334 11.86 18.25 12.27
C SER A 334 11.07 18.29 13.59
N THR A 335 10.16 17.33 13.80
CA THR A 335 9.24 17.27 14.96
C THR A 335 9.63 16.27 16.05
N VAL A 336 10.72 15.52 15.91
CA VAL A 336 11.09 14.46 16.87
C VAL A 336 12.39 14.82 17.57
N SER A 337 12.29 15.46 18.73
CA SER A 337 13.43 15.67 19.63
C SER A 337 12.96 15.49 21.07
N ALA A 338 13.65 14.60 21.81
CA ALA A 338 13.58 14.34 23.26
C ALA A 338 12.85 13.06 23.79
N CYS A 339 13.02 11.88 23.18
CA CYS A 339 12.66 10.60 23.83
C CYS A 339 13.83 9.60 23.78
N THR A 340 14.02 8.80 24.83
CA THR A 340 15.06 7.75 24.88
C THR A 340 14.74 6.60 23.90
N PRO A 341 15.73 5.78 23.47
CA PRO A 341 15.47 4.64 22.59
C PRO A 341 14.42 3.66 23.13
N GLU A 342 14.39 3.44 24.45
CA GLU A 342 13.44 2.56 25.12
C GLU A 342 12.00 3.10 25.06
N GLU A 343 11.83 4.41 25.27
CA GLU A 343 10.53 5.10 25.14
C GLU A 343 10.01 5.07 23.70
N GLN A 344 10.92 5.21 22.73
CA GLN A 344 10.59 5.11 21.31
C GLN A 344 10.10 3.69 20.96
N ILE A 345 10.83 2.66 21.38
CA ILE A 345 10.43 1.25 21.16
C ILE A 345 9.08 0.97 21.84
N SER A 346 8.88 1.41 23.08
CA SER A 346 7.59 1.24 23.79
C SER A 346 6.43 1.89 23.02
N THR A 347 6.64 3.10 22.50
CA THR A 347 5.66 3.82 21.69
C THR A 347 5.32 3.06 20.41
N LEU A 348 6.33 2.54 19.71
CA LEU A 348 6.16 1.76 18.48
C LEU A 348 5.39 0.45 18.74
N LEU A 349 5.73 -0.27 19.81
CA LEU A 349 5.02 -1.47 20.23
C LEU A 349 3.53 -1.18 20.53
N ASN A 350 3.24 -0.05 21.20
CA ASN A 350 1.87 0.41 21.45
C ASN A 350 1.11 0.77 20.16
N GLN A 351 1.83 1.19 19.11
CA GLN A 351 1.27 1.41 17.76
C GLN A 351 1.11 0.11 16.95
N GLY A 352 1.46 -1.05 17.53
CA GLY A 352 1.35 -2.36 16.90
C GLY A 352 2.51 -2.71 15.98
N TRP A 353 3.62 -1.99 16.04
CA TRP A 353 4.87 -2.41 15.39
C TRP A 353 5.46 -3.55 16.21
N LEU A 354 5.99 -4.57 15.54
CA LEU A 354 6.49 -5.77 16.20
C LEU A 354 7.75 -6.25 15.49
N TYR A 355 8.64 -6.95 16.19
CA TYR A 355 9.83 -7.55 15.60
C TYR A 355 9.45 -8.70 14.67
N CYS A 356 10.16 -8.81 13.55
CA CYS A 356 9.97 -9.84 12.54
C CYS A 356 10.60 -11.18 12.97
N LEU A 357 9.93 -12.29 12.67
CA LEU A 357 10.42 -13.66 12.89
C LEU A 357 9.97 -14.58 11.74
N LYS A 358 10.65 -15.72 11.59
CA LYS A 358 10.23 -16.82 10.70
C LYS A 358 9.89 -16.36 9.28
N LYS A 359 10.85 -15.70 8.62
CA LYS A 359 10.75 -15.17 7.27
C LYS A 359 9.62 -14.16 7.05
N GLY A 360 9.18 -13.45 8.09
CA GLY A 360 8.03 -12.51 7.99
C GLY A 360 6.68 -13.11 8.34
N GLN A 361 6.62 -14.43 8.61
CA GLN A 361 5.37 -15.13 8.93
C GLN A 361 4.95 -14.97 10.40
N ALA A 362 5.88 -14.61 11.28
CA ALA A 362 5.60 -14.41 12.70
C ALA A 362 6.12 -13.04 13.16
N ARG A 363 5.48 -12.50 14.19
CA ARG A 363 5.90 -11.25 14.83
C ARG A 363 5.84 -11.38 16.35
N THR A 364 6.71 -10.65 17.04
CA THR A 364 6.80 -10.64 18.51
C THR A 364 6.99 -9.23 19.04
N ALA A 365 6.49 -8.95 20.25
CA ALA A 365 6.75 -7.68 20.94
C ALA A 365 8.12 -7.65 21.63
N ASN A 366 8.69 -8.83 21.88
CA ASN A 366 9.98 -8.97 22.54
C ASN A 366 11.11 -9.05 21.52
N LEU A 367 12.22 -8.38 21.80
CA LEU A 367 13.44 -8.52 21.00
C LEU A 367 13.83 -10.01 20.93
N PRO A 368 14.02 -10.58 19.73
CA PRO A 368 14.44 -11.96 19.59
C PRO A 368 15.77 -12.23 20.28
N HIS A 369 15.92 -13.42 20.86
CA HIS A 369 17.22 -13.83 21.36
C HIS A 369 18.10 -14.33 20.20
N PHE A 370 19.28 -13.75 20.07
CA PHE A 370 20.31 -14.16 19.12
C PHE A 370 21.68 -13.78 19.66
N ASP A 371 22.69 -14.58 19.34
CA ASP A 371 24.09 -14.24 19.58
C ASP A 371 24.58 -13.32 18.46
N TRP A 372 24.35 -12.02 18.64
CA TRP A 372 24.62 -10.98 17.64
C TRP A 372 26.11 -10.87 17.34
N THR A 373 26.46 -10.81 16.05
CA THR A 373 27.86 -10.75 15.61
C THR A 373 28.47 -9.35 15.76
N GLY A 374 27.65 -8.30 15.60
CA GLY A 374 28.07 -6.90 15.73
C GLY A 374 27.16 -6.08 16.66
N THR A 375 27.19 -4.76 16.48
CA THR A 375 26.46 -3.80 17.32
C THR A 375 25.01 -3.60 16.88
N LEU A 376 24.66 -3.94 15.64
CA LEU A 376 23.33 -3.75 15.10
C LEU A 376 22.30 -4.66 15.77
N ARG A 377 21.08 -4.17 15.95
CA ARG A 377 19.94 -4.92 16.48
C ARG A 377 18.73 -4.67 15.58
N PRO A 378 17.83 -5.66 15.41
CA PRO A 378 16.56 -5.42 14.74
C PRO A 378 15.71 -4.49 15.60
N TYR A 379 14.87 -3.69 14.95
CA TYR A 379 13.83 -2.87 15.55
C TYR A 379 12.45 -3.39 15.14
N PRO A 380 11.37 -2.98 15.82
CA PRO A 380 10.02 -3.28 15.36
C PRO A 380 9.77 -2.76 13.95
N ILE A 381 9.00 -3.50 13.15
CA ILE A 381 8.65 -3.13 11.77
C ILE A 381 7.21 -2.66 11.67
N SER A 382 6.94 -1.74 10.75
CA SER A 382 5.58 -1.26 10.48
C SER A 382 4.70 -2.34 9.82
N LYS A 383 3.43 -2.02 9.60
CA LYS A 383 2.51 -2.90 8.87
C LYS A 383 2.96 -2.99 7.41
N ARG A 384 2.74 -4.15 6.80
CA ARG A 384 3.02 -4.35 5.37
C ARG A 384 2.21 -3.33 4.55
N HIS A 385 2.88 -2.63 3.63
CA HIS A 385 2.22 -1.70 2.72
C HIS A 385 1.29 -2.44 1.74
N THR A 386 0.28 -1.74 1.23
CA THR A 386 -0.70 -2.30 0.30
C THR A 386 -0.50 -1.73 -1.10
N VAL A 387 -0.51 -2.59 -2.11
CA VAL A 387 -0.43 -2.16 -3.51
C VAL A 387 -1.84 -2.09 -4.11
N HIS A 388 -2.12 -1.05 -4.90
CA HIS A 388 -3.42 -0.86 -5.53
C HIS A 388 -3.79 -2.01 -6.48
N ALA A 389 -5.09 -2.31 -6.60
CA ALA A 389 -5.58 -3.44 -7.39
C ALA A 389 -5.23 -3.36 -8.90
N HIS A 390 -5.12 -2.15 -9.46
CA HIS A 390 -4.84 -1.93 -10.88
C HIS A 390 -3.39 -2.17 -11.31
N ILE A 391 -2.45 -2.24 -10.35
CA ILE A 391 -1.04 -2.57 -10.63
C ILE A 391 -0.93 -4.06 -10.87
N GLU A 392 -0.22 -4.45 -11.93
CA GLU A 392 0.12 -5.83 -12.25
C GLU A 392 0.96 -6.44 -11.11
N LYS A 393 0.65 -7.67 -10.70
CA LYS A 393 1.25 -8.32 -9.52
C LYS A 393 1.90 -9.64 -9.91
N PRO A 394 3.04 -10.00 -9.31
CA PRO A 394 3.61 -11.32 -9.45
C PRO A 394 2.74 -12.38 -8.73
N ASP A 395 2.99 -13.65 -9.00
CA ASP A 395 2.15 -14.77 -8.54
C ASP A 395 2.20 -15.03 -7.02
N TRP A 396 3.21 -14.48 -6.32
CA TRP A 396 3.36 -14.56 -4.86
C TRP A 396 2.68 -13.44 -4.07
N GLU A 397 2.11 -12.41 -4.71
CA GLU A 397 1.63 -11.22 -3.99
C GLU A 397 0.65 -11.55 -2.85
N ILE A 398 -0.19 -12.57 -3.02
CA ILE A 398 -1.22 -12.97 -2.05
C ILE A 398 -0.65 -13.84 -0.94
N ASP A 399 -0.05 -14.98 -1.32
CA ASP A 399 0.30 -16.08 -0.41
C ASP A 399 1.79 -16.14 -0.08
N GLY A 400 2.59 -15.27 -0.68
CA GLY A 400 4.02 -15.17 -0.51
C GLY A 400 4.83 -16.31 -1.12
N ILE A 401 4.23 -17.11 -2.00
CA ILE A 401 4.87 -18.29 -2.60
C ILE A 401 5.06 -18.03 -4.10
N PRO A 402 6.31 -17.92 -4.61
CA PRO A 402 6.57 -17.90 -6.05
C PRO A 402 6.33 -19.32 -6.58
N LYS A 403 5.18 -19.53 -7.21
CA LYS A 403 4.72 -20.84 -7.72
C LYS A 403 5.30 -21.13 -9.10
N ILE A 404 5.49 -20.08 -9.91
CA ILE A 404 6.02 -20.20 -11.26
C ILE A 404 7.52 -20.51 -11.23
N GLU A 405 8.31 -19.77 -10.44
CA GLU A 405 9.78 -19.88 -10.48
C GLU A 405 10.32 -21.29 -10.26
N PRO A 406 9.92 -22.04 -9.19
CA PRO A 406 10.52 -23.35 -8.89
C PRO A 406 10.21 -24.42 -9.94
N ASN A 407 9.14 -24.22 -10.72
CA ASN A 407 8.66 -25.18 -11.72
C ASN A 407 8.95 -24.74 -13.16
N SER A 408 9.68 -23.64 -13.36
CA SER A 408 9.99 -23.10 -14.68
C SER A 408 11.26 -23.73 -15.26
N ASP A 409 11.25 -24.02 -16.56
CA ASP A 409 12.44 -24.44 -17.31
C ASP A 409 13.58 -23.40 -17.23
N LEU A 410 13.24 -22.13 -16.98
CA LEU A 410 14.21 -21.05 -16.80
C LEU A 410 15.09 -21.21 -15.54
N GLN A 411 14.77 -22.14 -14.63
CA GLN A 411 15.69 -22.52 -13.55
C GLN A 411 16.91 -23.30 -14.03
N HIS A 412 16.86 -23.82 -15.27
CA HIS A 412 17.90 -24.68 -15.83
C HIS A 412 18.42 -24.18 -17.18
N VAL A 413 17.65 -23.33 -17.86
CA VAL A 413 17.99 -22.76 -19.16
C VAL A 413 18.19 -21.27 -19.04
N VAL A 414 19.35 -20.78 -19.50
CA VAL A 414 19.59 -19.34 -19.61
C VAL A 414 18.89 -18.80 -20.86
N GLU A 415 17.82 -18.04 -20.64
CA GLU A 415 16.95 -17.49 -21.69
C GLU A 415 17.70 -16.53 -22.63
N ILE A 416 17.45 -16.65 -23.94
CA ILE A 416 17.76 -15.60 -24.92
C ILE A 416 16.48 -14.81 -25.14
N LYS A 417 16.44 -13.57 -24.67
CA LYS A 417 15.22 -12.75 -24.75
C LYS A 417 14.92 -12.29 -26.17
N THR A 418 13.63 -12.22 -26.50
CA THR A 418 13.17 -11.59 -27.74
C THR A 418 13.36 -10.06 -27.68
N PRO A 419 13.36 -9.36 -28.82
CA PRO A 419 13.43 -7.90 -28.85
C PRO A 419 12.37 -7.22 -27.97
N GLU A 420 11.16 -7.75 -27.92
CA GLU A 420 10.06 -7.23 -27.10
C GLU A 420 10.30 -7.44 -25.61
N GLN A 421 10.82 -8.61 -25.21
CA GLN A 421 11.24 -8.87 -23.83
C GLN A 421 12.36 -7.92 -23.41
N ILE A 422 13.34 -7.68 -24.29
CA ILE A 422 14.45 -6.75 -24.04
C ILE A 422 13.95 -5.32 -23.82
N GLU A 423 12.97 -4.86 -24.61
CA GLU A 423 12.43 -3.51 -24.43
C GLU A 423 11.68 -3.36 -23.11
N ARG A 424 10.90 -4.38 -22.71
CA ARG A 424 10.29 -4.42 -21.37
C ARG A 424 11.36 -4.39 -20.27
N MET A 425 12.46 -5.13 -20.43
CA MET A 425 13.59 -5.10 -19.48
C MET A 425 14.20 -3.69 -19.36
N ARG A 426 14.44 -2.99 -20.47
CA ARG A 426 14.96 -1.60 -20.46
C ARG A 426 14.04 -0.67 -19.69
N GLU A 427 12.75 -0.69 -20.00
CA GLU A 427 11.76 0.17 -19.34
C GLU A 427 11.68 -0.11 -17.84
N THR A 428 11.58 -1.39 -17.45
CA THR A 428 11.48 -1.80 -16.05
C THR A 428 12.75 -1.49 -15.27
N CYS A 429 13.93 -1.75 -15.84
CA CYS A 429 15.21 -1.43 -15.20
C CYS A 429 15.43 0.08 -15.04
N ARG A 430 15.01 0.89 -16.03
CA ARG A 430 15.03 2.35 -15.92
C ARG A 430 14.14 2.84 -14.78
N LEU A 431 12.96 2.25 -14.62
CA LEU A 431 12.05 2.53 -13.51
C LEU A 431 12.68 2.14 -12.16
N ALA A 432 13.30 0.97 -12.06
CA ALA A 432 14.00 0.52 -10.87
C ALA A 432 15.09 1.52 -10.45
N ARG A 433 15.89 2.00 -11.42
CA ARG A 433 16.88 3.08 -11.20
C ARG A 433 16.23 4.36 -10.66
N GLU A 434 15.13 4.81 -11.23
CA GLU A 434 14.42 6.01 -10.73
C GLU A 434 13.92 5.84 -9.28
N VAL A 435 13.53 4.61 -8.90
CA VAL A 435 13.12 4.27 -7.53
C VAL A 435 14.32 4.28 -6.58
N LEU A 436 15.44 3.65 -6.93
CA LEU A 436 16.67 3.67 -6.12
C LEU A 436 17.20 5.11 -5.95
N ASP A 437 17.20 5.90 -7.03
CA ASP A 437 17.60 7.32 -6.98
C ASP A 437 16.71 8.14 -6.04
N ALA A 438 15.46 7.72 -5.84
CA ALA A 438 14.54 8.36 -4.93
C ALA A 438 14.81 7.96 -3.46
N ALA A 439 15.23 6.72 -3.20
CA ALA A 439 15.74 6.30 -1.91
C ALA A 439 17.05 7.02 -1.56
N ALA A 440 17.99 7.12 -2.50
CA ALA A 440 19.27 7.79 -2.31
C ALA A 440 19.15 9.25 -1.82
N ARG A 441 18.11 9.98 -2.26
CA ARG A 441 17.87 11.38 -1.87
C ARG A 441 17.44 11.58 -0.42
N VAL A 442 16.98 10.52 0.24
CA VAL A 442 16.51 10.60 1.62
C VAL A 442 17.52 10.10 2.64
N ILE A 443 18.57 9.38 2.22
CA ILE A 443 19.57 8.82 3.12
C ILE A 443 20.35 9.93 3.82
N ARG A 444 20.23 9.97 5.15
CA ARG A 444 20.93 10.89 6.06
C ARG A 444 20.75 10.43 7.52
N PRO A 445 21.59 10.91 8.45
CA PRO A 445 21.40 10.61 9.88
C PRO A 445 19.98 10.93 10.36
N GLY A 446 19.44 10.05 11.20
CA GLY A 446 18.13 10.18 11.82
C GLY A 446 16.96 9.60 11.02
N VAL A 447 17.09 9.33 9.73
CA VAL A 447 16.05 8.65 8.92
C VAL A 447 15.98 7.18 9.31
N THR A 448 14.78 6.60 9.43
CA THR A 448 14.67 5.15 9.63
C THR A 448 14.74 4.37 8.33
N THR A 449 15.15 3.11 8.38
CA THR A 449 15.08 2.24 7.20
C THR A 449 13.63 2.00 6.76
N ASP A 450 12.66 1.94 7.68
CA ASP A 450 11.21 1.91 7.37
C ASP A 450 10.75 3.15 6.57
N GLU A 451 11.30 4.33 6.85
CA GLU A 451 11.02 5.55 6.09
C GLU A 451 11.62 5.51 4.68
N ILE A 452 12.76 4.83 4.50
CA ILE A 452 13.34 4.55 3.18
C ILE A 452 12.45 3.57 2.40
N ASP A 453 11.94 2.51 3.06
CA ASP A 453 11.00 1.57 2.45
C ASP A 453 9.69 2.23 2.02
N GLU A 454 9.12 3.11 2.86
CA GLU A 454 7.93 3.90 2.52
C GLU A 454 8.18 4.72 1.24
N VAL A 455 9.35 5.35 1.14
CA VAL A 455 9.79 6.10 -0.04
C VAL A 455 9.89 5.16 -1.25
N VAL A 456 10.58 4.01 -1.16
CA VAL A 456 10.68 3.04 -2.28
C VAL A 456 9.28 2.61 -2.72
N HIS A 457 8.46 2.15 -1.78
CA HIS A 457 7.10 1.68 -2.04
C HIS A 457 6.27 2.72 -2.81
N GLU A 458 6.23 3.96 -2.31
CA GLU A 458 5.47 5.04 -2.94
C GLU A 458 5.97 5.40 -4.35
N ALA A 459 7.29 5.36 -4.60
CA ALA A 459 7.79 5.62 -5.96
C ALA A 459 7.43 4.48 -6.92
N THR A 460 7.58 3.23 -6.48
CA THR A 460 7.25 2.06 -7.30
C THR A 460 5.76 2.05 -7.67
N VAL A 461 4.88 2.25 -6.69
CA VAL A 461 3.43 2.32 -6.91
C VAL A 461 3.04 3.51 -7.77
N ALA A 462 3.63 4.69 -7.55
CA ALA A 462 3.35 5.88 -8.37
C ALA A 462 3.79 5.71 -9.83
N ALA A 463 4.81 4.89 -10.09
CA ALA A 463 5.26 4.53 -11.42
C ALA A 463 4.42 3.41 -12.07
N GLY A 464 3.40 2.89 -11.37
CA GLY A 464 2.52 1.82 -11.86
C GLY A 464 3.14 0.43 -11.80
N ALA A 465 4.20 0.25 -11.01
CA ALA A 465 4.92 -1.00 -10.82
C ALA A 465 4.65 -1.61 -9.44
N TYR A 466 4.97 -2.90 -9.29
CA TYR A 466 4.93 -3.62 -8.03
C TYR A 466 6.34 -3.76 -7.43
N PRO A 467 6.56 -3.51 -6.13
CA PRO A 467 7.86 -3.75 -5.51
C PRO A 467 8.10 -5.26 -5.34
N SER A 468 8.94 -5.87 -6.20
CA SER A 468 9.11 -7.33 -6.27
C SER A 468 9.37 -8.01 -4.92
N PRO A 469 10.20 -7.45 -4.00
CA PRO A 469 10.47 -8.07 -2.70
C PRO A 469 9.22 -8.20 -1.82
N LEU A 470 8.20 -7.36 -2.03
CA LEU A 470 7.02 -7.35 -1.17
C LEU A 470 6.31 -8.69 -1.23
N ASN A 471 6.22 -9.35 -0.08
CA ASN A 471 5.69 -10.68 0.12
C ASN A 471 6.45 -11.83 -0.57
N TYR A 472 7.55 -11.59 -1.28
CA TYR A 472 8.34 -12.66 -1.89
C TYR A 472 8.91 -13.58 -0.80
N HIS A 473 8.53 -14.87 -0.81
CA HIS A 473 8.81 -15.80 0.30
C HIS A 473 8.45 -15.23 1.69
N PHE A 474 7.36 -14.44 1.76
CA PHE A 474 6.87 -13.75 2.96
C PHE A 474 7.73 -12.56 3.44
N PHE A 475 8.69 -12.08 2.64
CA PHE A 475 9.45 -10.87 2.97
C PHE A 475 8.50 -9.67 3.21
N PRO A 476 8.62 -8.95 4.34
CA PRO A 476 7.55 -8.07 4.80
C PRO A 476 7.57 -6.65 4.23
N LYS A 477 8.56 -6.30 3.41
CA LYS A 477 8.90 -4.94 2.98
C LYS A 477 9.10 -4.84 1.46
N SER A 478 9.20 -3.62 0.94
CA SER A 478 9.24 -3.30 -0.49
C SER A 478 10.66 -3.18 -1.06
N CYS A 479 11.67 -2.98 -0.20
CA CYS A 479 13.11 -3.09 -0.50
C CYS A 479 13.85 -3.79 0.64
N CYS A 480 15.12 -4.09 0.42
CA CYS A 480 16.06 -4.43 1.48
C CYS A 480 16.89 -3.20 1.88
N THR A 481 17.21 -3.07 3.16
CA THR A 481 18.09 -2.03 3.71
C THR A 481 19.15 -2.67 4.60
N SER A 482 20.37 -2.81 4.09
CA SER A 482 21.45 -3.56 4.74
C SER A 482 22.49 -2.60 5.31
N VAL A 483 22.44 -2.39 6.63
CA VAL A 483 23.32 -1.44 7.33
C VAL A 483 24.55 -2.14 7.89
N ASN A 484 25.73 -1.55 7.72
CA ASN A 484 26.99 -1.96 8.36
C ASN A 484 27.32 -3.46 8.17
N GLU A 485 27.21 -4.29 9.23
CA GLU A 485 27.55 -5.71 9.19
C GLU A 485 26.51 -6.58 8.46
N VAL A 486 25.36 -6.02 8.08
CA VAL A 486 24.36 -6.70 7.25
C VAL A 486 24.88 -6.80 5.83
N ILE A 487 25.05 -8.03 5.36
CA ILE A 487 25.50 -8.39 4.01
C ILE A 487 24.41 -8.08 3.00
N CYS A 488 23.21 -8.65 3.20
CA CYS A 488 22.07 -8.49 2.30
C CYS A 488 20.75 -8.77 3.04
N HIS A 489 19.64 -8.50 2.36
CA HIS A 489 18.28 -8.81 2.83
C HIS A 489 17.89 -8.24 4.21
N GLY A 490 18.54 -7.15 4.64
CA GLY A 490 18.15 -6.44 5.86
C GLY A 490 16.71 -5.94 5.73
N ILE A 491 15.86 -6.28 6.71
CA ILE A 491 14.46 -5.86 6.71
C ILE A 491 14.34 -4.41 7.18
N PRO A 492 13.76 -3.49 6.38
CA PRO A 492 13.47 -2.13 6.84
C PRO A 492 12.64 -2.10 8.13
N ASP A 493 13.12 -1.35 9.12
CA ASP A 493 12.61 -1.28 10.47
C ASP A 493 12.73 0.13 11.09
N ALA A 494 12.35 0.26 12.37
CA ALA A 494 12.38 1.54 13.05
C ALA A 494 13.79 2.04 13.44
N ARG A 495 14.87 1.35 13.08
CA ARG A 495 16.23 1.81 13.37
C ARG A 495 16.50 3.09 12.60
N ARG A 496 16.94 4.13 13.31
CA ARG A 496 17.45 5.35 12.69
C ARG A 496 18.89 5.13 12.23
N LEU A 497 19.20 5.61 11.02
CA LEU A 497 20.55 5.67 10.52
C LEU A 497 21.39 6.65 11.34
N GLU A 498 22.64 6.30 11.62
CA GLU A 498 23.58 7.08 12.41
C GLU A 498 24.67 7.69 11.52
N ASP A 499 25.25 8.83 11.94
CA ASP A 499 26.40 9.40 11.24
C ASP A 499 27.56 8.40 11.26
N GLY A 500 28.14 8.11 10.10
CA GLY A 500 29.17 7.10 9.92
C GLY A 500 28.67 5.70 9.59
N ASP A 501 27.36 5.47 9.49
CA ASP A 501 26.82 4.24 8.91
C ASP A 501 27.12 4.17 7.40
N ILE A 502 27.25 2.94 6.91
CA ILE A 502 27.01 2.63 5.49
C ILE A 502 25.71 1.83 5.38
N VAL A 503 24.91 2.11 4.35
CA VAL A 503 23.63 1.44 4.12
C VAL A 503 23.46 1.09 2.66
N ASN A 504 23.32 -0.20 2.35
CA ASN A 504 22.85 -0.64 1.04
C ASN A 504 21.32 -0.55 0.98
N VAL A 505 20.80 -0.06 -0.15
CA VAL A 505 19.37 -0.14 -0.47
C VAL A 505 19.22 -0.93 -1.76
N ASP A 506 18.48 -2.03 -1.67
CA ASP A 506 18.25 -2.96 -2.76
C ASP A 506 16.82 -2.86 -3.26
N VAL A 507 16.67 -2.51 -4.54
CA VAL A 507 15.42 -2.13 -5.17
C VAL A 507 15.15 -3.03 -6.34
N SER A 508 14.00 -3.70 -6.25
CA SER A 508 13.52 -4.55 -7.32
C SER A 508 12.06 -4.20 -7.65
N VAL A 509 11.77 -4.03 -8.94
CA VAL A 509 10.42 -3.63 -9.42
C VAL A 509 9.91 -4.60 -10.47
N TYR A 510 8.62 -4.90 -10.42
CA TYR A 510 7.90 -5.69 -11.41
C TYR A 510 6.99 -4.77 -12.22
N TYR A 511 7.25 -4.69 -13.52
CA TYR A 511 6.53 -3.83 -14.44
C TYR A 511 6.47 -4.47 -15.82
N LYS A 512 5.29 -4.40 -16.46
CA LYS A 512 5.02 -5.02 -17.76
C LYS A 512 5.44 -6.50 -17.79
N GLY A 513 5.13 -7.26 -16.75
CA GLY A 513 5.45 -8.68 -16.71
C GLY A 513 6.93 -9.06 -16.58
N VAL A 514 7.86 -8.13 -16.30
CA VAL A 514 9.27 -8.44 -16.01
C VAL A 514 9.78 -7.72 -14.77
N HIS A 515 10.89 -8.20 -14.21
CA HIS A 515 11.59 -7.64 -13.06
C HIS A 515 12.83 -6.84 -13.50
N GLY A 516 13.16 -5.78 -12.75
CA GLY A 516 14.41 -5.05 -12.87
C GLY A 516 15.01 -4.80 -11.50
N ASP A 517 16.31 -5.06 -11.36
CA ASP A 517 16.99 -5.18 -10.07
C ASP A 517 18.32 -4.41 -10.02
N LEU A 518 18.54 -3.73 -8.90
CA LEU A 518 19.76 -2.97 -8.61
C LEU A 518 19.84 -2.56 -7.15
N ASN A 519 21.07 -2.40 -6.68
CA ASN A 519 21.36 -1.88 -5.36
C ASN A 519 22.64 -1.03 -5.35
N GLU A 520 22.73 -0.13 -4.38
CA GLU A 520 23.91 0.70 -4.13
C GLU A 520 24.12 0.84 -2.62
N THR A 521 25.39 0.85 -2.18
CA THR A 521 25.76 1.17 -0.79
C THR A 521 26.03 2.66 -0.65
N PHE A 522 25.30 3.33 0.23
CA PHE A 522 25.38 4.77 0.48
C PHE A 522 26.08 5.10 1.80
N PHE A 523 26.75 6.24 1.84
CA PHE A 523 27.30 6.82 3.06
C PHE A 523 26.23 7.60 3.82
N VAL A 524 26.14 7.41 5.13
CA VAL A 524 25.26 8.18 6.01
C VAL A 524 26.09 9.25 6.71
N GLY A 525 26.03 10.47 6.19
CA GLY A 525 26.81 11.59 6.75
C GLY A 525 28.32 11.38 6.55
N ASN A 526 29.12 11.50 7.61
CA ASN A 526 30.58 11.36 7.54
C ASN A 526 31.03 9.95 7.89
N VAL A 527 31.59 9.22 6.93
CA VAL A 527 32.10 7.86 7.12
C VAL A 527 33.62 7.85 7.30
N ASP A 528 34.13 6.80 7.94
CA ASP A 528 35.58 6.58 8.07
C ASP A 528 36.23 6.08 6.77
N GLU A 529 37.55 6.24 6.65
CA GLU A 529 38.34 5.85 5.47
C GLU A 529 38.22 4.35 5.15
N ALA A 530 38.13 3.50 6.17
CA ALA A 530 37.99 2.06 5.97
C ALA A 530 36.67 1.71 5.27
N SER A 531 35.61 2.46 5.57
CA SER A 531 34.29 2.30 4.97
C SER A 531 34.21 2.90 3.58
N GLU A 532 34.88 4.04 3.36
CA GLU A 532 35.06 4.57 2.00
C GLU A 532 35.81 3.57 1.11
N HIS A 533 36.89 2.98 1.63
CA HIS A 533 37.69 1.96 0.93
C HIS A 533 36.83 0.73 0.61
N LEU A 534 36.11 0.19 1.60
CA LEU A 534 35.20 -0.95 1.41
C LEU A 534 34.18 -0.68 0.30
N VAL A 535 33.44 0.43 0.38
CA VAL A 535 32.37 0.76 -0.57
C VAL A 535 32.95 1.00 -1.97
N ARG A 536 34.06 1.74 -2.08
CA ARG A 536 34.72 2.00 -3.37
C ARG A 536 35.26 0.72 -4.01
N SER A 537 35.95 -0.13 -3.25
CA SER A 537 36.47 -1.40 -3.77
C SER A 537 35.34 -2.35 -4.20
N THR A 538 34.19 -2.30 -3.52
CA THR A 538 32.99 -3.07 -3.91
C THR A 538 32.44 -2.60 -5.25
N TYR A 539 32.32 -1.28 -5.44
CA TYR A 539 31.92 -0.69 -6.72
C TYR A 539 32.90 -1.07 -7.85
N GLU A 540 34.21 -0.98 -7.60
CA GLU A 540 35.24 -1.36 -8.56
C GLU A 540 35.22 -2.86 -8.90
N CYS A 541 34.90 -3.74 -7.94
CA CYS A 541 34.67 -5.16 -8.19
C CYS A 541 33.55 -5.36 -9.23
N LEU A 542 32.41 -4.68 -9.05
CA LEU A 542 31.29 -4.74 -9.98
C LEU A 542 31.68 -4.22 -11.36
N GLU A 543 32.26 -3.02 -11.45
CA GLU A 543 32.67 -2.40 -12.72
C GLU A 543 33.65 -3.29 -13.50
N LYS A 544 34.65 -3.86 -12.82
CA LYS A 544 35.60 -4.78 -13.45
C LYS A 544 34.92 -6.05 -13.95
N ALA A 545 33.95 -6.59 -13.20
CA ALA A 545 33.18 -7.74 -13.64
C ALA A 545 32.31 -7.41 -14.86
N ILE A 546 31.64 -6.26 -14.88
CA ILE A 546 30.83 -5.79 -16.03
C ILE A 546 31.72 -5.64 -17.27
N SER A 547 32.95 -5.13 -17.11
CA SER A 547 33.87 -4.87 -18.24
C SER A 547 34.24 -6.12 -19.07
N ILE A 548 34.09 -7.32 -18.49
CA ILE A 548 34.34 -8.58 -19.20
C ILE A 548 33.08 -9.19 -19.82
N VAL A 549 31.89 -8.64 -19.56
CA VAL A 549 30.62 -9.20 -20.04
C VAL A 549 30.50 -8.98 -21.55
N LYS A 550 30.52 -10.10 -22.29
CA LYS A 550 30.31 -10.17 -23.74
C LYS A 550 30.07 -11.62 -24.17
N PRO A 551 29.53 -11.87 -25.38
CA PRO A 551 29.36 -13.22 -25.89
C PRO A 551 30.66 -14.04 -25.84
N GLY A 552 30.55 -15.31 -25.44
CA GLY A 552 31.67 -16.25 -25.37
C GLY A 552 32.41 -16.31 -24.01
N VAL A 553 32.17 -15.35 -23.11
CA VAL A 553 32.73 -15.37 -21.75
C VAL A 553 31.94 -16.34 -20.87
N ARG A 554 32.63 -17.11 -20.02
CA ARG A 554 31.97 -18.05 -19.10
C ARG A 554 31.48 -17.30 -17.87
N PHE A 555 30.29 -17.63 -17.37
CA PHE A 555 29.74 -16.99 -16.16
C PHE A 555 30.66 -17.09 -14.94
N ARG A 556 31.38 -18.21 -14.78
CA ARG A 556 32.33 -18.41 -13.68
C ARG A 556 33.48 -17.40 -13.62
N GLU A 557 33.83 -16.74 -14.75
CA GLU A 557 34.93 -15.77 -14.80
C GLU A 557 34.59 -14.49 -14.03
N VAL A 558 33.29 -14.17 -13.85
CA VAL A 558 32.82 -13.04 -13.04
C VAL A 558 33.41 -13.12 -11.63
N GLY A 559 33.27 -14.27 -10.98
CA GLY A 559 33.80 -14.46 -9.63
C GLY A 559 35.32 -14.47 -9.54
N GLU A 560 36.04 -14.84 -10.61
CA GLU A 560 37.51 -14.76 -10.63
C GLU A 560 37.98 -13.29 -10.64
N VAL A 561 37.33 -12.44 -11.43
CA VAL A 561 37.64 -11.00 -11.52
C VAL A 561 37.36 -10.30 -10.19
N ILE A 562 36.17 -10.51 -9.63
CA ILE A 562 35.75 -9.90 -8.36
C ILE A 562 36.68 -10.35 -7.23
N ASN A 563 36.90 -11.65 -7.08
CA ASN A 563 37.70 -12.19 -5.99
C ASN A 563 39.15 -11.70 -6.02
N ARG A 564 39.72 -11.51 -7.20
CA ARG A 564 41.07 -10.94 -7.36
C ARG A 564 41.12 -9.50 -6.86
N HIS A 565 40.19 -8.65 -7.30
CA HIS A 565 40.16 -7.23 -6.89
C HIS A 565 39.91 -7.06 -5.40
N ALA A 566 38.94 -7.78 -4.85
CA ALA A 566 38.63 -7.77 -3.42
C ALA A 566 39.84 -8.22 -2.58
N SER A 567 40.48 -9.34 -2.96
CA SER A 567 41.64 -9.87 -2.23
C SER A 567 42.84 -8.91 -2.26
N MET A 568 43.11 -8.28 -3.41
CA MET A 568 44.16 -7.26 -3.53
C MET A 568 43.86 -6.01 -2.71
N SER A 569 42.58 -5.73 -2.45
CA SER A 569 42.12 -4.63 -1.61
C SER A 569 42.05 -4.98 -0.12
N GLY A 570 42.47 -6.19 0.28
CA GLY A 570 42.43 -6.66 1.66
C GLY A 570 41.04 -7.04 2.18
N LEU A 571 40.09 -7.29 1.27
CA LEU A 571 38.68 -7.59 1.56
C LEU A 571 38.34 -9.03 1.20
N SER A 572 37.19 -9.53 1.65
CA SER A 572 36.73 -10.89 1.34
C SER A 572 35.38 -10.89 0.61
N VAL A 573 35.11 -11.96 -0.15
CA VAL A 573 33.90 -12.10 -0.96
C VAL A 573 32.95 -13.12 -0.33
N VAL A 574 31.70 -12.72 -0.11
CA VAL A 574 30.62 -13.60 0.38
C VAL A 574 30.38 -14.75 -0.60
N LYS A 575 30.02 -15.92 -0.08
CA LYS A 575 29.87 -17.15 -0.89
C LYS A 575 28.47 -17.76 -0.89
N SER A 576 27.62 -17.31 0.02
CA SER A 576 26.28 -17.88 0.23
C SER A 576 25.23 -17.31 -0.73
N TYR A 577 25.52 -16.16 -1.35
CA TYR A 577 24.66 -15.45 -2.29
C TYR A 577 25.39 -15.19 -3.61
N CYS A 578 24.63 -15.06 -4.70
CA CYS A 578 25.14 -14.94 -6.07
C CYS A 578 24.20 -14.10 -6.91
N GLY A 579 24.71 -13.51 -8.00
CA GLY A 579 23.85 -12.94 -9.03
C GLY A 579 23.00 -14.01 -9.69
N HIS A 580 21.96 -13.58 -10.42
CA HIS A 580 20.97 -14.47 -10.97
C HIS A 580 20.49 -14.03 -12.36
N GLY A 581 19.92 -14.96 -13.12
CA GLY A 581 19.09 -14.61 -14.26
C GLY A 581 17.86 -13.83 -13.79
N ILE A 582 17.43 -12.88 -14.63
CA ILE A 582 16.28 -12.03 -14.33
C ILE A 582 15.48 -11.73 -15.59
N GLY A 583 14.15 -11.64 -15.46
CA GLY A 583 13.25 -11.40 -16.57
C GLY A 583 11.81 -11.48 -16.13
N GLU A 584 11.03 -12.38 -16.73
CA GLU A 584 9.66 -12.68 -16.29
C GLU A 584 9.63 -13.41 -14.93
N LEU A 585 10.75 -14.03 -14.55
CA LEU A 585 11.01 -14.50 -13.20
C LEU A 585 11.91 -13.49 -12.47
N PHE A 586 11.74 -13.39 -11.16
CA PHE A 586 12.60 -12.57 -10.32
C PHE A 586 13.99 -13.22 -10.23
N HIS A 587 14.04 -14.52 -9.91
CA HIS A 587 15.28 -15.28 -9.85
C HIS A 587 15.23 -16.53 -10.73
N CYS A 588 16.15 -16.64 -11.69
CA CYS A 588 16.29 -17.80 -12.56
C CYS A 588 17.76 -18.05 -12.98
N ALA A 589 18.00 -19.02 -13.87
CA ALA A 589 19.34 -19.28 -14.38
C ALA A 589 19.84 -18.11 -15.24
N PRO A 590 21.14 -17.76 -15.17
CA PRO A 590 22.22 -18.46 -14.48
C PRO A 590 22.43 -18.00 -13.03
N ASN A 591 22.96 -18.88 -12.18
CA ASN A 591 23.58 -18.44 -10.93
C ASN A 591 24.99 -17.90 -11.23
N ILE A 592 25.32 -16.71 -10.72
CA ILE A 592 26.58 -15.99 -10.93
C ILE A 592 27.33 -15.79 -9.60
N PRO A 593 28.13 -16.77 -9.14
CA PRO A 593 28.91 -16.62 -7.93
C PRO A 593 30.01 -15.57 -8.06
N HIS A 594 30.20 -14.76 -7.02
CA HIS A 594 31.16 -13.66 -7.00
C HIS A 594 32.57 -14.06 -6.54
N TYR A 595 32.76 -15.30 -6.06
CA TYR A 595 34.05 -15.80 -5.59
C TYR A 595 34.81 -16.59 -6.65
N GLY A 596 36.14 -16.62 -6.54
CA GLY A 596 37.03 -17.30 -7.49
C GLY A 596 36.95 -18.82 -7.40
N LYS A 597 37.33 -19.53 -8.48
CA LYS A 597 37.26 -21.00 -8.60
C LYS A 597 35.85 -21.59 -8.35
N ASN A 598 34.80 -20.82 -8.60
CA ASN A 598 33.43 -21.31 -8.58
C ASN A 598 33.16 -22.28 -9.75
N LYS A 599 32.03 -22.98 -9.70
CA LYS A 599 31.64 -24.00 -10.70
C LYS A 599 30.43 -23.57 -11.54
N ALA A 600 30.19 -22.26 -11.69
CA ALA A 600 29.06 -21.78 -12.47
C ALA A 600 29.12 -22.32 -13.90
N VAL A 601 27.96 -22.74 -14.40
CA VAL A 601 27.80 -23.38 -15.71
C VAL A 601 27.29 -22.34 -16.69
N GLY A 602 27.74 -22.44 -17.94
CA GLY A 602 27.22 -21.64 -19.04
C GLY A 602 28.22 -20.62 -19.60
N VAL A 603 27.84 -20.10 -20.75
CA VAL A 603 28.59 -19.11 -21.54
C VAL A 603 27.62 -18.01 -21.91
N MET A 604 28.06 -16.76 -21.76
CA MET A 604 27.32 -15.57 -22.11
C MET A 604 27.02 -15.55 -23.62
N LYS A 605 25.79 -15.18 -23.98
CA LYS A 605 25.29 -15.03 -25.35
C LYS A 605 24.45 -13.76 -25.44
N ALA A 606 24.42 -13.14 -26.61
CA ALA A 606 23.59 -11.95 -26.84
C ALA A 606 22.11 -12.25 -26.53
N GLY A 607 21.41 -11.28 -25.94
CA GLY A 607 20.01 -11.39 -25.52
C GLY A 607 19.79 -11.95 -24.11
N GLN A 608 20.85 -12.40 -23.42
CA GLN A 608 20.73 -12.85 -22.02
C GLN A 608 20.70 -11.67 -21.06
N THR A 609 19.87 -11.76 -20.02
CA THR A 609 19.84 -10.80 -18.91
C THR A 609 20.09 -11.48 -17.58
N PHE A 610 20.95 -10.88 -16.76
CA PHE A 610 21.31 -11.38 -15.43
C PHE A 610 21.89 -10.25 -14.57
N THR A 611 21.98 -10.48 -13.26
CA THR A 611 22.57 -9.57 -12.29
C THR A 611 24.02 -9.94 -11.99
N ILE A 612 24.84 -8.93 -11.69
CA ILE A 612 26.10 -9.08 -10.96
C ILE A 612 25.99 -8.21 -9.72
N GLU A 613 26.15 -8.79 -8.54
CA GLU A 613 25.78 -8.17 -7.26
C GLU A 613 26.79 -8.45 -6.11
N PRO A 614 28.10 -8.20 -6.30
CA PRO A 614 29.12 -8.61 -5.34
C PRO A 614 28.91 -8.02 -3.95
N MET A 615 28.78 -8.91 -2.97
CA MET A 615 28.84 -8.59 -1.54
C MET A 615 30.28 -8.79 -1.03
N ILE A 616 30.89 -7.71 -0.55
CA ILE A 616 32.29 -7.66 -0.12
C ILE A 616 32.34 -7.28 1.36
N ASN A 617 33.11 -8.04 2.14
CA ASN A 617 33.25 -7.83 3.58
C ASN A 617 34.63 -7.26 3.92
N ALA A 618 34.67 -6.31 4.88
CA ALA A 618 35.91 -5.85 5.51
C ALA A 618 36.58 -6.93 6.40
N GLY A 619 35.81 -7.96 6.74
CA GLY A 619 36.21 -9.07 7.59
C GLY A 619 36.28 -10.40 6.86
N VAL A 620 35.81 -11.44 7.54
CA VAL A 620 35.67 -12.79 6.96
C VAL A 620 34.48 -12.88 6.00
N TRP A 621 34.55 -13.82 5.06
CA TRP A 621 33.47 -14.05 4.08
C TRP A 621 32.24 -14.75 4.67
N ARG A 622 32.39 -15.36 5.85
CA ARG A 622 31.35 -16.19 6.47
C ARG A 622 30.19 -15.32 6.95
N ASP A 623 29.00 -15.84 6.75
CA ASP A 623 27.73 -15.23 7.13
C ASP A 623 27.04 -15.97 8.29
N ARG A 624 26.08 -15.27 8.92
CA ARG A 624 25.09 -15.80 9.86
C ARG A 624 23.75 -15.14 9.58
N MET A 625 22.70 -15.95 9.51
CA MET A 625 21.33 -15.46 9.35
C MET A 625 20.67 -15.15 10.70
N TRP A 626 19.98 -14.02 10.79
CA TRP A 626 19.19 -13.63 11.96
C TRP A 626 17.92 -14.49 12.14
N PRO A 627 17.30 -14.49 13.33
CA PRO A 627 16.06 -15.24 13.60
C PRO A 627 14.85 -14.80 12.77
N ASP A 628 14.92 -13.63 12.14
CA ASP A 628 13.92 -13.18 11.17
C ASP A 628 13.89 -14.03 9.90
N GLY A 629 14.94 -14.82 9.64
CA GLY A 629 15.06 -15.72 8.48
C GLY A 629 15.41 -15.04 7.16
N TRP A 630 15.81 -13.76 7.19
CA TRP A 630 16.16 -12.93 6.04
C TRP A 630 17.48 -12.20 6.22
N THR A 631 17.63 -11.44 7.30
CA THR A 631 18.79 -10.56 7.51
C THR A 631 20.06 -11.39 7.66
N ASP A 632 20.96 -11.25 6.69
CA ASP A 632 22.23 -11.97 6.65
C ASP A 632 23.35 -11.05 7.10
N VAL A 633 24.15 -11.47 8.08
CA VAL A 633 25.22 -10.63 8.66
C VAL A 633 26.57 -11.31 8.60
N THR A 634 27.64 -10.51 8.58
CA THR A 634 29.00 -11.04 8.71
C THR A 634 29.18 -11.78 10.04
N ALA A 635 29.88 -12.91 9.99
CA ALA A 635 30.11 -13.75 11.16
C ALA A 635 31.03 -13.12 12.21
N ASP A 636 31.84 -12.12 11.84
CA ASP A 636 32.74 -11.39 12.71
C ASP A 636 32.27 -9.96 13.07
N GLY A 637 31.06 -9.59 12.63
CA GLY A 637 30.45 -8.28 12.94
C GLY A 637 31.10 -7.09 12.23
N LYS A 638 31.99 -7.33 11.27
CA LYS A 638 32.58 -6.26 10.45
C LYS A 638 31.65 -5.85 9.31
N ARG A 639 31.86 -4.65 8.78
CA ARG A 639 31.04 -4.06 7.72
C ARG A 639 31.09 -4.87 6.40
N SER A 640 29.99 -4.86 5.68
CA SER A 640 29.81 -5.37 4.33
C SER A 640 29.27 -4.26 3.41
N ALA A 641 29.57 -4.35 2.13
CA ALA A 641 29.02 -3.47 1.11
C ALA A 641 28.64 -4.28 -0.14
N GLN A 642 27.65 -3.77 -0.87
CA GLN A 642 27.14 -4.38 -2.09
C GLN A 642 26.81 -3.29 -3.14
N PHE A 643 27.02 -3.64 -4.41
CA PHE A 643 26.50 -2.92 -5.56
C PHE A 643 25.97 -3.92 -6.55
N GLU A 644 24.96 -3.54 -7.32
CA GLU A 644 24.35 -4.42 -8.30
C GLU A 644 23.89 -3.69 -9.56
N HIS A 645 24.01 -4.39 -10.69
CA HIS A 645 23.33 -4.04 -11.92
C HIS A 645 22.67 -5.25 -12.58
N THR A 646 21.47 -5.03 -13.13
CA THR A 646 20.89 -5.87 -14.17
C THR A 646 21.55 -5.54 -15.51
N LEU A 647 22.07 -6.57 -16.18
CA LEU A 647 22.85 -6.47 -17.42
C LEU A 647 22.12 -7.16 -18.57
N LEU A 648 22.30 -6.64 -19.79
CA LEU A 648 21.94 -7.30 -21.04
C LEU A 648 23.22 -7.58 -21.83
N VAL A 649 23.48 -8.83 -22.18
CA VAL A 649 24.55 -9.17 -23.11
C VAL A 649 24.14 -8.75 -24.52
N THR A 650 24.94 -7.94 -25.19
CA THR A 650 24.73 -7.52 -26.57
C THR A 650 25.63 -8.32 -27.52
N GLU A 651 25.51 -8.12 -28.83
CA GLU A 651 26.33 -8.82 -29.82
C GLU A 651 27.84 -8.59 -29.64
N THR A 652 28.24 -7.44 -29.09
CA THR A 652 29.65 -7.04 -28.97
C THR A 652 30.10 -6.80 -27.53
N GLY A 653 29.20 -6.81 -26.55
CA GLY A 653 29.51 -6.44 -25.18
C GLY A 653 28.32 -6.57 -24.25
N VAL A 654 28.06 -5.50 -23.50
CA VAL A 654 27.03 -5.42 -22.47
C VAL A 654 26.34 -4.06 -22.50
N GLU A 655 25.04 -4.06 -22.23
CA GLU A 655 24.24 -2.88 -21.91
C GLU A 655 23.88 -2.96 -20.42
N VAL A 656 24.21 -1.92 -19.65
CA VAL A 656 23.90 -1.84 -18.22
C VAL A 656 22.50 -1.24 -18.06
N LEU A 657 21.48 -2.10 -17.95
CA LEU A 657 20.07 -1.68 -18.00
C LEU A 657 19.65 -0.80 -16.83
N THR A 658 20.27 -1.00 -15.66
CA THR A 658 20.05 -0.20 -14.44
C THR A 658 21.12 0.87 -14.21
N GLY A 659 21.85 1.24 -15.27
CA GLY A 659 22.87 2.28 -15.25
C GLY A 659 22.34 3.62 -14.74
N ARG A 660 23.22 4.44 -14.17
CA ARG A 660 22.85 5.76 -13.62
C ARG A 660 22.36 6.70 -14.73
N LEU A 661 21.37 7.52 -14.41
CA LEU A 661 20.81 8.55 -15.28
C LEU A 661 21.52 9.89 -15.02
N PRO A 662 21.46 10.86 -15.97
CA PRO A 662 21.93 12.23 -15.71
C PRO A 662 21.26 12.90 -14.49
N SER A 663 20.06 12.46 -14.12
CA SER A 663 19.31 12.92 -12.95
C SER A 663 19.65 12.20 -11.65
N SER A 664 20.47 11.14 -11.70
CA SER A 664 20.82 10.35 -10.52
C SER A 664 21.60 11.21 -9.51
N PRO A 665 21.29 11.13 -8.20
CA PRO A 665 21.94 11.96 -7.19
C PRO A 665 23.45 11.81 -7.19
N ASN A 666 24.20 12.90 -7.11
CA ASN A 666 25.65 12.81 -7.00
C ASN A 666 26.07 12.46 -5.56
N VAL A 667 26.16 11.17 -5.27
CA VAL A 667 26.41 10.66 -3.90
C VAL A 667 27.78 10.01 -3.72
N PHE A 668 28.52 9.77 -4.81
CA PHE A 668 29.82 9.11 -4.78
C PHE A 668 30.94 10.07 -5.23
N PRO A 669 31.89 10.43 -4.35
CA PRO A 669 32.95 11.38 -4.67
C PRO A 669 33.77 10.99 -5.91
N TRP A 670 34.05 9.70 -6.09
CA TRP A 670 34.90 9.19 -7.17
C TRP A 670 34.25 9.23 -8.55
N LEU A 671 32.92 9.32 -8.65
CA LEU A 671 32.24 9.44 -9.95
C LEU A 671 32.38 10.84 -10.56
N ASN A 672 32.72 11.85 -9.76
CA ASN A 672 32.89 13.24 -10.22
C ASN A 672 34.26 13.53 -10.82
N ALA A 673 35.27 12.72 -10.52
CA ALA A 673 36.63 12.94 -10.99
C ALA A 673 36.80 12.70 -12.51
N LEU A 674 35.78 12.12 -13.17
CA LEU A 674 35.80 11.82 -14.61
C LEU A 674 35.18 12.92 -15.49
N THR A 675 34.55 13.95 -14.90
CA THR A 675 33.94 15.07 -15.68
C THR A 675 34.82 16.33 -15.72
N SER A 676 35.92 16.36 -14.96
CA SER A 676 36.86 17.50 -14.88
C SER A 676 38.15 17.31 -15.70
N SER A 677 38.23 16.26 -16.52
CA SER A 677 39.34 15.98 -17.44
C SER A 677 38.94 16.02 -18.93
N GLY A 678 37.89 16.78 -19.27
CA GLY A 678 37.47 17.09 -20.64
C GLY A 678 37.93 18.45 -21.11
#